data_AF-A0A383VFQ9-F1
#
_entry.id   AF-A0A383VFQ9-F1
#
_cell.length_a   1.000
_cell.length_b   1.000
_cell.length_c   1.000
_cell.angle_alpha   90.00
_cell.angle_beta   90.00
_cell.angle_gamma   90.00
#
_symmetry.space_group_name_H-M   'P 1'
#
loop_
_entity.id
_entity.type
_entity.pdbx_description
1 polymer ?
#
loop_
_entity_poly.entity_id
_entity_poly.type
_entity_poly.pdbx_seq_one_letter_code
_entity_poly.pdbx_strand_id
1 'polypeptide(L)'
;MDSGMYLAGRALPPAPPVLDAAAISALLGQLQAGAMQDRCYAAHTLASLLEAEEAKYRALVGDPHTSPSLRNHYTIGKLLNAIKDEEELYDTIVDQWISARSATLEQQVAGLRLLLACLDCWLFQYPLTEESLVEKLGHWAIGGLDKAAVLGDEPPSTLQALQEEARQTYAMGLLAIALANEEYGDEAVQTPMVPACCSYMQRAIMKHRPAAATAAAGQQQQQDASALLPPMLLAAAAAAAAPEGFADDVQQLRLKRLLGVIRGLTCTGEYVEALAPYLSHQGVECCCVLLQAWQGAGVLLNEVLQMVCSLLAHRRFGELLVEIGGVQLLLACPRTPHTSMGLSLALFGLASLPLAFERTCALPPPVPSQLVSAALSLLAASSDAARKNAALFFDSAVHYPVLLESFDAAEGLHRLLFPLRHVAQLLQAGHVAELRAEKQVAYHASRALLQYVRAHLVSHMTSLQRRLRDAQAAPLAPQQPHKPLNTSAAAVDELMAALSADPKLAEAFVRTRWPLLDHLSEQNLVPLILELVRAAPAEERYFSDICLYCLEVLQLITLSPLPRRAIYASGSGSGPAPRSGSHPHSQQLRSGMAILLHAASTGNVTPFYGLADPEIIATALQVICNCVTAPPALAYLLPAPGSTASGAAAAAAAAAAAAADKPLEAHQTPQPGEPPTQADAAAPPALELGPSAVQQSGSSRGWPSLGEALEASYAAARQAVRASNGIRVLLMLLQSRQHLAPAAADRVRALSCSAILGLARDSSIRHILTKLQVGKLLAELVREPVAAGAAGGSSSRREGNTGADSSTPGVTPAAAAADSSTPGVTPGAYVCGRQRLQQRLQLDALHVADAVQQKGV
;
A
#
# COMPACT_ATOMS: atom_id res chain seq x y z
N MET A 1 52.53 -26.70 -14.21
CA MET A 1 51.40 -25.79 -13.96
C MET A 1 50.87 -26.22 -12.62
N ASP A 2 51.40 -25.62 -11.56
CA ASP A 2 51.24 -26.17 -10.22
C ASP A 2 49.90 -25.74 -9.63
N SER A 3 49.22 -26.71 -9.04
CA SER A 3 47.93 -26.69 -8.36
C SER A 3 47.87 -25.80 -7.10
N GLY A 4 48.65 -24.72 -7.02
CA GLY A 4 48.97 -24.01 -5.77
C GLY A 4 48.78 -22.49 -5.77
N MET A 5 48.17 -21.89 -6.79
CA MET A 5 47.99 -20.44 -6.83
C MET A 5 46.78 -19.99 -6.01
N TYR A 6 47.00 -19.50 -4.80
CA TYR A 6 45.95 -18.97 -3.94
C TYR A 6 46.17 -17.48 -3.65
N LEU A 7 45.09 -16.72 -3.47
CA LEU A 7 45.17 -15.29 -3.10
C LEU A 7 46.01 -15.06 -1.84
N ALA A 8 45.90 -15.97 -0.87
CA ALA A 8 46.63 -15.94 0.40
C ALA A 8 47.99 -16.64 0.34
N GLY A 9 48.50 -16.95 -0.86
CA GLY A 9 49.74 -17.71 -1.08
C GLY A 9 49.68 -19.20 -0.71
N ARG A 10 48.67 -19.62 0.05
CA ARG A 10 48.37 -21.01 0.42
C ARG A 10 46.86 -21.22 0.55
N ALA A 11 46.40 -22.48 0.48
CA ALA A 11 44.99 -22.83 0.61
C ALA A 11 44.44 -22.42 1.99
N LEU A 12 43.22 -21.88 2.01
CA LEU A 12 42.51 -21.54 3.24
C LEU A 12 41.86 -22.79 3.84
N PRO A 13 41.82 -22.93 5.17
CA PRO A 13 41.14 -24.04 5.81
C PRO A 13 39.62 -23.92 5.59
N PRO A 14 38.89 -25.04 5.46
CA PRO A 14 37.43 -25.00 5.43
C PRO A 14 36.89 -24.41 6.73
N ALA A 15 35.81 -23.62 6.64
CA ALA A 15 35.17 -23.04 7.81
C ALA A 15 34.70 -24.15 8.78
N PRO A 16 35.07 -24.09 10.07
CA PRO A 16 34.66 -25.12 11.02
C PRO A 16 33.13 -25.09 11.23
N PRO A 17 32.51 -26.23 11.58
CA PRO A 17 31.06 -26.30 11.81
C PRO A 17 30.63 -25.47 13.04
N VAL A 18 31.52 -25.34 14.04
CA VAL A 18 31.34 -24.50 15.23
C VAL A 18 32.55 -23.58 15.34
N LEU A 19 32.28 -22.29 15.50
CA LEU A 19 33.31 -21.29 15.72
C LEU A 19 33.75 -21.29 17.19
N ASP A 20 35.04 -21.48 17.42
CA ASP A 20 35.68 -21.38 18.73
C ASP A 20 36.19 -19.94 18.96
N ALA A 21 35.79 -19.34 20.08
CA ALA A 21 36.23 -18.00 20.47
C ALA A 21 37.75 -17.92 20.60
N ALA A 22 38.41 -18.98 21.08
CA ALA A 22 39.87 -19.00 21.20
C ALA A 22 40.55 -18.96 19.83
N ALA A 23 39.98 -19.63 18.83
CA ALA A 23 40.50 -19.60 17.45
C ALA A 23 40.34 -18.22 16.80
N ILE A 24 39.22 -17.52 17.07
CA ILE A 24 39.01 -16.15 16.59
C ILE A 24 40.02 -15.20 17.24
N SER A 25 40.20 -15.25 18.56
CA SER A 25 41.19 -14.42 19.27
C SER A 25 42.62 -14.71 18.80
N ALA A 26 42.95 -15.97 18.47
CA ALA A 26 44.25 -16.32 17.91
C ALA A 26 44.46 -15.70 16.51
N LEU A 27 43.43 -15.71 15.66
CA LEU A 27 43.48 -15.06 14.33
C LEU A 27 43.61 -13.55 14.44
N LEU A 28 42.90 -12.90 15.38
CA LEU A 28 43.02 -11.46 15.65
C LEU A 28 44.42 -11.10 16.16
N GLY A 29 44.96 -11.89 17.09
CA GLY A 29 46.34 -11.71 17.57
C GLY A 29 47.39 -11.87 16.46
N GLN A 30 47.20 -12.84 15.56
CA GLN A 30 48.04 -12.99 14.36
C GLN A 30 47.91 -11.81 13.40
N LEU A 31 46.69 -11.26 13.24
CA LEU A 31 46.42 -10.11 12.38
C LEU A 31 47.11 -8.83 12.88
N GLN A 32 47.29 -8.69 14.19
CA GLN A 32 47.95 -7.54 14.81
C GLN A 32 49.47 -7.68 14.87
N ALA A 33 49.97 -8.82 15.34
CA ALA A 33 51.38 -8.99 15.72
C ALA A 33 52.16 -10.01 14.87
N GLY A 34 51.52 -10.64 13.87
CA GLY A 34 52.17 -11.64 13.01
C GLY A 34 53.14 -11.02 11.98
N ALA A 35 53.92 -11.89 11.33
CA ALA A 35 54.65 -11.50 10.12
C ALA A 35 53.66 -11.10 9.02
N MET A 36 54.06 -10.21 8.10
CA MET A 36 53.12 -9.62 7.13
C MET A 36 52.33 -10.67 6.32
N GLN A 37 52.97 -11.76 5.92
CA GLN A 37 52.33 -12.86 5.19
C GLN A 37 51.31 -13.60 6.05
N ASP A 38 51.61 -13.80 7.34
CA ASP A 38 50.66 -14.40 8.29
C ASP A 38 49.50 -13.44 8.63
N ARG A 39 49.75 -12.13 8.65
CA ARG A 39 48.70 -11.11 8.80
C ARG A 39 47.73 -11.14 7.62
N CYS A 40 48.24 -11.14 6.39
CA CYS A 40 47.42 -11.26 5.17
C CYS A 40 46.61 -12.57 5.16
N TYR A 41 47.26 -13.68 5.55
CA TYR A 41 46.59 -14.97 5.65
C TYR A 41 45.49 -14.99 6.72
N ALA A 42 45.74 -14.41 7.90
CA ALA A 42 44.75 -14.27 8.96
C ALA A 42 43.55 -13.42 8.50
N ALA A 43 43.79 -12.32 7.79
CA ALA A 43 42.72 -11.49 7.21
C ALA A 43 41.85 -12.26 6.21
N HIS A 44 42.47 -13.03 5.30
CA HIS A 44 41.72 -13.89 4.38
C HIS A 44 40.93 -14.99 5.08
N THR A 45 41.48 -15.56 6.16
CA THR A 45 40.81 -16.59 6.96
C THR A 45 39.60 -15.99 7.67
N LEU A 46 39.75 -14.86 8.36
CA LEU A 46 38.66 -14.14 9.02
C LEU A 46 37.56 -13.73 8.03
N ALA A 47 37.93 -13.20 6.87
CA ALA A 47 36.97 -12.87 5.81
C ALA A 47 36.18 -14.10 5.35
N SER A 48 36.83 -15.26 5.21
CA SER A 48 36.15 -16.51 4.82
C SER A 48 35.18 -17.00 5.90
N LEU A 49 35.51 -16.81 7.17
CA LEU A 49 34.60 -17.13 8.28
C LEU A 49 33.38 -16.20 8.31
N LEU A 50 33.58 -14.89 8.12
CA LEU A 50 32.51 -13.90 8.01
C LEU A 50 31.57 -14.21 6.83
N GLU A 51 32.14 -14.44 5.64
CA GLU A 51 31.38 -14.80 4.44
C GLU A 51 30.53 -16.06 4.64
N ALA A 52 31.10 -17.10 5.27
CA ALA A 52 30.40 -18.35 5.56
C ALA A 52 29.28 -18.20 6.59
N GLU A 53 29.53 -17.48 7.69
CA GLU A 53 28.52 -17.25 8.72
C GLU A 53 27.41 -16.32 8.26
N GLU A 54 27.72 -15.31 7.45
CA GLU A 54 26.71 -14.44 6.85
C GLU A 54 25.85 -15.21 5.84
N ALA A 55 26.43 -16.12 5.05
CA ALA A 55 25.65 -17.00 4.18
C ALA A 55 24.67 -17.89 4.96
N LYS A 56 25.11 -18.47 6.09
CA LYS A 56 24.23 -19.23 7.00
C LYS A 56 23.12 -18.36 7.59
N TYR A 57 23.45 -17.15 8.03
CA TYR A 57 22.50 -16.20 8.60
C TYR A 57 21.44 -15.77 7.56
N ARG A 58 21.88 -15.40 6.35
CA ARG A 58 21.00 -15.04 5.24
C ARG A 58 20.07 -16.19 4.85
N ALA A 59 20.57 -17.43 4.81
CA ALA A 59 19.75 -18.62 4.53
C ALA A 59 18.64 -18.85 5.58
N LEU A 60 18.87 -18.48 6.84
CA LEU A 60 17.89 -18.61 7.93
C LEU A 60 16.86 -17.47 7.95
N VAL A 61 17.32 -16.23 7.80
CA VAL A 61 16.50 -15.05 8.14
C VAL A 61 15.75 -14.47 6.96
N GLY A 62 16.22 -14.66 5.72
CA GLY A 62 15.61 -13.93 4.60
C GLY A 62 16.53 -12.86 4.06
N ASP A 63 15.99 -11.65 4.07
CA ASP A 63 16.74 -10.41 3.95
C ASP A 63 17.39 -10.06 5.30
N PRO A 64 18.73 -10.01 5.37
CA PRO A 64 19.46 -9.74 6.62
C PRO A 64 19.26 -8.31 7.14
N HIS A 65 18.71 -7.38 6.34
CA HIS A 65 18.52 -5.98 6.71
C HIS A 65 17.13 -5.69 7.31
N THR A 66 16.17 -6.63 7.21
CA THR A 66 14.81 -6.45 7.75
C THR A 66 14.80 -6.27 9.27
N SER A 67 15.68 -6.98 10.01
CA SER A 67 15.83 -6.82 11.45
C SER A 67 17.32 -6.87 11.83
N PRO A 68 18.00 -5.72 11.78
CA PRO A 68 19.46 -5.69 11.95
C PRO A 68 19.93 -6.10 13.34
N SER A 69 19.12 -5.84 14.38
CA SER A 69 19.42 -6.23 15.76
C SER A 69 19.37 -7.74 15.97
N LEU A 70 18.59 -8.47 15.16
CA LEU A 70 18.46 -9.92 15.25
C LEU A 70 19.81 -10.62 15.03
N ARG A 71 20.66 -10.05 14.17
CA ARG A 71 22.02 -10.52 13.84
C ARG A 71 22.89 -10.76 15.08
N ASN A 72 22.75 -9.92 16.11
CA ASN A 72 23.53 -10.00 17.35
C ASN A 72 23.27 -11.30 18.14
N HIS A 73 22.15 -11.98 17.88
CA HIS A 73 21.81 -13.26 18.51
C HIS A 73 22.40 -14.47 17.77
N TYR A 74 23.02 -14.27 16.61
CA TYR A 74 23.66 -15.32 15.82
C TYR A 74 25.19 -15.25 15.92
N THR A 75 25.85 -16.33 15.49
CA THR A 75 27.31 -16.45 15.49
C THR A 75 27.98 -15.32 14.70
N ILE A 76 27.39 -14.91 13.57
CA ILE A 76 27.89 -13.78 12.77
C ILE A 76 27.97 -12.48 13.57
N GLY A 77 26.98 -12.17 14.40
CA GLY A 77 26.99 -10.97 15.26
C GLY A 77 28.08 -11.02 16.32
N LYS A 78 28.33 -12.20 16.91
CA LYS A 78 29.42 -12.39 17.88
C LYS A 78 30.79 -12.22 17.23
N LEU A 79 30.97 -12.78 16.02
CA LEU A 79 32.20 -12.65 15.25
C LEU A 79 32.47 -11.18 14.86
N LEU A 80 31.44 -10.45 14.41
CA LEU A 80 31.55 -9.02 14.11
C LEU A 80 31.91 -8.18 15.33
N ASN A 81 31.30 -8.46 16.49
CA ASN A 81 31.61 -7.74 17.73
C ASN A 81 33.08 -7.98 18.15
N ALA A 82 33.58 -9.21 18.05
CA ALA A 82 34.99 -9.49 18.36
C ALA A 82 35.98 -8.73 17.46
N ILE A 83 35.63 -8.52 16.18
CA ILE A 83 36.44 -7.70 15.26
C ILE A 83 36.29 -6.22 15.60
N LYS A 84 35.09 -5.78 15.97
CA LYS A 84 34.80 -4.38 16.33
C LYS A 84 35.51 -3.94 17.61
N ASP A 85 35.69 -4.84 18.57
CA ASP A 85 36.41 -4.57 19.81
C ASP A 85 37.91 -4.25 19.56
N GLU A 86 38.44 -4.57 18.38
CA GLU A 86 39.79 -4.20 17.94
C GLU A 86 39.78 -2.82 17.27
N GLU A 87 39.77 -1.75 18.08
CA GLU A 87 39.60 -0.36 17.62
C GLU A 87 40.62 0.07 16.55
N GLU A 88 41.89 -0.35 16.65
CA GLU A 88 42.98 0.03 15.73
C GLU A 88 42.98 -0.76 14.41
N LEU A 89 42.13 -1.77 14.26
CA LEU A 89 42.19 -2.68 13.11
C LEU A 89 41.85 -1.97 11.80
N TYR A 90 40.78 -1.17 11.81
CA TYR A 90 40.30 -0.47 10.62
C TYR A 90 41.32 0.59 10.17
N ASP A 91 41.82 1.39 11.11
CA ASP A 91 42.88 2.38 10.86
C ASP A 91 44.12 1.71 10.27
N THR A 92 44.55 0.58 10.84
CA THR A 92 45.71 -0.17 10.33
C THR A 92 45.49 -0.63 8.89
N ILE A 93 44.31 -1.17 8.57
CA ILE A 93 44.02 -1.65 7.21
C ILE A 93 43.92 -0.46 6.24
N VAL A 94 43.19 0.59 6.59
CA VAL A 94 43.00 1.77 5.74
C VAL A 94 44.33 2.48 5.52
N ASP A 95 45.03 2.87 6.59
CA ASP A 95 46.24 3.69 6.48
C ASP A 95 47.42 2.89 5.94
N GLN A 96 47.67 1.69 6.48
CA GLN A 96 48.91 0.96 6.21
C GLN A 96 48.79 -0.03 5.05
N TRP A 97 47.60 -0.59 4.78
CA TRP A 97 47.43 -1.64 3.76
C TRP A 97 46.78 -1.12 2.48
N ILE A 98 45.93 -0.09 2.59
CA ILE A 98 45.23 0.49 1.44
C ILE A 98 45.87 1.80 1.01
N SER A 99 46.02 2.75 1.93
CA SER A 99 46.46 4.14 1.64
C SER A 99 47.97 4.26 1.45
N ALA A 100 48.77 3.50 2.20
CA ALA A 100 50.23 3.55 2.14
C ALA A 100 50.79 3.18 0.75
N ARG A 101 51.76 3.97 0.28
CA ARG A 101 52.47 3.72 -0.99
C ARG A 101 53.37 2.48 -0.93
N SER A 102 53.81 2.08 0.26
CA SER A 102 54.63 0.90 0.49
C SER A 102 53.83 -0.39 0.59
N ALA A 103 52.49 -0.31 0.60
CA ALA A 103 51.64 -1.49 0.71
C ALA A 103 51.77 -2.36 -0.54
N THR A 104 52.07 -3.64 -0.33
CA THR A 104 52.09 -4.65 -1.38
C THR A 104 50.68 -4.94 -1.88
N LEU A 105 50.58 -5.51 -3.08
CA LEU A 105 49.30 -5.90 -3.67
C LEU A 105 48.57 -6.93 -2.81
N GLU A 106 49.30 -7.87 -2.20
CA GLU A 106 48.75 -8.87 -1.26
C GLU A 106 48.10 -8.21 -0.04
N GLN A 107 48.75 -7.19 0.54
CA GLN A 107 48.19 -6.40 1.65
C GLN A 107 46.89 -5.71 1.26
N GLN A 108 46.88 -5.05 0.09
CA GLN A 108 45.69 -4.37 -0.43
C GLN A 108 44.54 -5.36 -0.60
N VAL A 109 44.79 -6.52 -1.22
CA VAL A 109 43.76 -7.53 -1.47
C VAL A 109 43.22 -8.15 -0.18
N ALA A 110 44.10 -8.50 0.76
CA ALA A 110 43.71 -9.05 2.06
C ALA A 110 42.89 -8.05 2.88
N GLY A 111 43.33 -6.79 2.92
CA GLY A 111 42.65 -5.69 3.60
C GLY A 111 41.28 -5.40 3.02
N LEU A 112 41.19 -5.22 1.68
CA LEU A 112 39.91 -4.95 1.00
C LEU A 112 38.90 -6.09 1.17
N ARG A 113 39.35 -7.35 1.09
CA ARG A 113 38.45 -8.50 1.31
C ARG A 113 37.90 -8.52 2.72
N LEU A 114 38.75 -8.31 3.73
CA LEU A 114 38.31 -8.30 5.12
C LEU A 114 37.37 -7.13 5.40
N LEU A 115 37.70 -5.92 4.93
CA LEU A 115 36.80 -4.76 5.04
C LEU A 115 35.46 -5.04 4.36
N LEU A 116 35.44 -5.58 3.14
CA LEU A 116 34.20 -5.91 2.44
C LEU A 116 33.36 -6.91 3.24
N ALA A 117 33.98 -7.98 3.75
CA ALA A 117 33.28 -8.99 4.53
C ALA A 117 32.69 -8.43 5.84
N CYS A 118 33.37 -7.47 6.48
CA CYS A 118 32.85 -6.77 7.65
C CYS A 118 31.69 -5.84 7.28
N LEU A 119 31.87 -4.99 6.27
CA LEU A 119 30.89 -3.95 5.90
C LEU A 119 29.64 -4.51 5.22
N ASP A 120 29.74 -5.60 4.46
CA ASP A 120 28.58 -6.35 3.93
C ASP A 120 27.65 -6.88 5.04
N CYS A 121 28.19 -6.98 6.26
CA CYS A 121 27.48 -7.49 7.43
C CYS A 121 27.05 -6.37 8.40
N TRP A 122 27.53 -5.15 8.20
CA TRP A 122 27.38 -4.08 9.17
C TRP A 122 26.55 -2.94 8.59
N LEU A 123 25.74 -2.29 9.43
CA LEU A 123 24.95 -1.11 9.03
C LEU A 123 25.75 0.19 9.09
N PHE A 124 26.95 0.17 9.66
CA PHE A 124 27.79 1.34 9.79
C PHE A 124 28.78 1.40 8.63
N GLN A 125 28.89 2.57 8.01
CA GLN A 125 29.65 2.73 6.76
C GLN A 125 31.12 3.13 6.97
N TYR A 126 31.56 3.49 8.18
CA TYR A 126 32.98 3.76 8.42
C TYR A 126 33.84 2.53 8.07
N PRO A 127 34.97 2.66 7.37
CA PRO A 127 35.69 3.91 7.01
C PRO A 127 35.30 4.54 5.66
N LEU A 128 34.23 4.07 4.98
CA LEU A 128 33.77 4.62 3.69
C LEU A 128 33.20 6.04 3.78
N THR A 129 33.22 6.66 4.96
CA THR A 129 32.97 8.10 5.14
C THR A 129 34.16 8.96 4.72
N GLU A 130 35.34 8.37 4.50
CA GLU A 130 36.52 9.09 4.05
C GLU A 130 36.54 9.21 2.52
N GLU A 131 36.36 10.43 2.02
CA GLU A 131 36.33 10.75 0.58
C GLU A 131 37.57 10.23 -0.16
N SER A 132 38.77 10.43 0.40
CA SER A 132 40.03 9.98 -0.23
C SER A 132 40.13 8.46 -0.39
N LEU A 133 39.49 7.70 0.52
CA LEU A 133 39.40 6.25 0.40
C LEU A 133 38.42 5.88 -0.73
N VAL A 134 37.24 6.49 -0.77
CA VAL A 134 36.22 6.24 -1.78
C VAL A 134 36.72 6.58 -3.19
N GLU A 135 37.40 7.71 -3.37
CA GLU A 135 38.04 8.08 -4.64
C GLU A 135 39.05 7.00 -5.10
N LYS A 136 39.88 6.52 -4.18
CA LYS A 136 40.88 5.49 -4.46
C LYS A 136 40.23 4.15 -4.82
N LEU A 137 39.17 3.77 -4.10
CA LEU A 137 38.35 2.59 -4.42
C LEU A 137 37.71 2.73 -5.79
N GLY A 138 37.15 3.89 -6.13
CA GLY A 138 36.59 4.21 -7.44
C GLY A 138 37.61 4.02 -8.57
N HIS A 139 38.82 4.53 -8.39
CA HIS A 139 39.90 4.35 -9.37
C HIS A 139 40.25 2.88 -9.59
N TRP A 140 40.39 2.09 -8.51
CA TRP A 140 40.71 0.67 -8.60
C TRP A 140 39.56 -0.20 -9.12
N ALA A 141 38.31 0.15 -8.80
CA ALA A 141 37.13 -0.57 -9.23
C ALA A 141 36.85 -0.34 -10.72
N ILE A 142 36.88 0.91 -11.17
CA ILE A 142 36.41 1.31 -12.51
C ILE A 142 37.53 1.29 -13.55
N GLY A 143 38.78 1.48 -13.14
CA GLY A 143 39.94 1.45 -14.04
C GLY A 143 40.02 0.14 -14.84
N GLY A 144 39.79 0.21 -16.15
CA GLY A 144 39.85 -0.95 -17.06
C GLY A 144 38.72 -1.97 -16.89
N LEU A 145 37.64 -1.63 -16.15
CA LEU A 145 36.50 -2.53 -15.94
C LEU A 145 35.81 -2.93 -17.25
N ASP A 146 35.80 -2.05 -18.25
CA ASP A 146 35.28 -2.29 -19.59
C ASP A 146 35.99 -3.43 -20.34
N LYS A 147 37.21 -3.79 -19.93
CA LYS A 147 38.01 -4.89 -20.50
C LYS A 147 38.29 -6.03 -19.53
N ALA A 148 37.85 -5.91 -18.28
CA ALA A 148 38.06 -6.93 -17.26
C ALA A 148 37.46 -8.28 -17.69
N ALA A 149 38.14 -9.36 -17.28
CA ALA A 149 37.71 -10.74 -17.53
C ALA A 149 36.33 -11.01 -16.92
N VAL A 150 35.56 -11.86 -17.60
CA VAL A 150 34.21 -12.24 -17.21
C VAL A 150 34.13 -13.72 -16.86
N LEU A 151 32.97 -14.14 -16.35
CA LEU A 151 32.69 -15.53 -16.04
C LEU A 151 32.91 -16.42 -17.28
N GLY A 152 33.64 -17.52 -17.09
CA GLY A 152 33.99 -18.46 -18.16
C GLY A 152 35.28 -18.15 -18.92
N ASP A 153 35.91 -17.00 -18.69
CA ASP A 153 37.25 -16.75 -19.22
C ASP A 153 38.30 -17.58 -18.49
N GLU A 154 39.44 -17.83 -19.14
CA GLU A 154 40.55 -18.56 -18.53
C GLU A 154 41.03 -17.86 -17.23
N PRO A 155 41.48 -18.64 -16.23
CA PRO A 155 42.02 -18.08 -15.01
C PRO A 155 43.35 -17.36 -15.28
N PRO A 156 43.70 -16.33 -14.50
CA PRO A 156 44.95 -15.61 -14.65
C PRO A 156 46.17 -16.53 -14.46
N SER A 157 47.19 -16.33 -15.29
CA SER A 157 48.39 -17.18 -15.32
C SER A 157 49.47 -16.78 -14.30
N THR A 158 49.34 -15.62 -13.65
CA THR A 158 50.32 -15.10 -12.68
C THR A 158 49.62 -14.65 -11.39
N LEU A 159 50.34 -14.72 -10.27
CA LEU A 159 49.78 -14.39 -8.95
C LEU A 159 49.44 -12.91 -8.88
N GLN A 160 50.27 -12.09 -9.50
CA GLN A 160 50.04 -10.66 -9.62
C GLN A 160 48.74 -10.36 -10.38
N ALA A 161 48.49 -11.00 -11.52
CA ALA A 161 47.24 -10.79 -12.27
C ALA A 161 46.01 -11.25 -11.48
N LEU A 162 46.12 -12.37 -10.75
CA LEU A 162 45.06 -12.84 -9.84
C LEU A 162 44.78 -11.82 -8.72
N GLN A 163 45.82 -11.27 -8.11
CA GLN A 163 45.70 -10.27 -7.05
C GLN A 163 45.17 -8.93 -7.58
N GLU A 164 45.55 -8.49 -8.79
CA GLU A 164 44.98 -7.30 -9.44
C GLU A 164 43.49 -7.51 -9.73
N GLU A 165 43.13 -8.71 -10.21
CA GLU A 165 41.74 -9.11 -10.43
C GLU A 165 40.93 -9.08 -9.11
N ALA A 166 41.52 -9.60 -8.03
CA ALA A 166 40.90 -9.60 -6.71
C ALA A 166 40.77 -8.20 -6.12
N ARG A 167 41.78 -7.35 -6.28
CA ARG A 167 41.75 -5.96 -5.80
C ARG A 167 40.60 -5.19 -6.44
N GLN A 168 40.47 -5.27 -7.78
CA GLN A 168 39.35 -4.62 -8.48
C GLN A 168 38.00 -5.15 -8.02
N THR A 169 37.90 -6.46 -7.78
CA THR A 169 36.67 -7.11 -7.31
C THR A 169 36.24 -6.60 -5.94
N TYR A 170 37.14 -6.62 -4.95
CA TYR A 170 36.82 -6.18 -3.60
C TYR A 170 36.63 -4.66 -3.52
N ALA A 171 37.40 -3.89 -4.30
CA ALA A 171 37.19 -2.45 -4.44
C ALA A 171 35.81 -2.12 -5.02
N MET A 172 35.34 -2.86 -6.03
CA MET A 172 33.99 -2.68 -6.60
C MET A 172 32.90 -2.99 -5.57
N GLY A 173 33.06 -4.05 -4.76
CA GLY A 173 32.13 -4.35 -3.68
C GLY A 173 32.05 -3.24 -2.64
N LEU A 174 33.20 -2.73 -2.19
CA LEU A 174 33.27 -1.61 -1.23
C LEU A 174 32.72 -0.30 -1.81
N LEU A 175 33.02 -0.01 -3.08
CA LEU A 175 32.46 1.14 -3.78
C LEU A 175 30.94 1.04 -3.84
N ALA A 176 30.38 -0.14 -4.14
CA ALA A 176 28.93 -0.34 -4.14
C ALA A 176 28.29 -0.07 -2.76
N ILE A 177 28.96 -0.41 -1.66
CA ILE A 177 28.49 -0.06 -0.31
C ILE A 177 28.57 1.46 -0.09
N ALA A 178 29.64 2.11 -0.54
CA ALA A 178 29.80 3.57 -0.42
C ALA A 178 28.72 4.33 -1.20
N LEU A 179 28.36 3.86 -2.40
CA LEU A 179 27.31 4.44 -3.25
C LEU A 179 25.90 4.38 -2.64
N ALA A 180 25.69 3.62 -1.57
CA ALA A 180 24.44 3.69 -0.81
C ALA A 180 24.27 5.03 -0.06
N ASN A 181 25.35 5.82 0.09
CA ASN A 181 25.27 7.22 0.49
C ASN A 181 24.97 8.09 -0.74
N GLU A 182 23.90 8.91 -0.65
CA GLU A 182 23.40 9.74 -1.75
C GLU A 182 24.48 10.70 -2.30
N GLU A 183 25.36 11.25 -1.45
CA GLU A 183 26.43 12.17 -1.88
C GLU A 183 27.40 11.51 -2.89
N TYR A 184 27.80 10.26 -2.64
CA TYR A 184 28.66 9.53 -3.56
C TYR A 184 27.89 9.04 -4.79
N GLY A 185 26.59 8.75 -4.65
CA GLY A 185 25.71 8.43 -5.78
C GLY A 185 25.64 9.57 -6.80
N ASP A 186 25.42 10.80 -6.30
CA ASP A 186 25.31 12.03 -7.09
C ASP A 186 26.58 12.32 -7.90
N GLU A 187 27.75 12.11 -7.29
CA GLU A 187 29.04 12.27 -7.98
C GLU A 187 29.24 11.14 -9.00
N ALA A 188 28.97 9.90 -8.61
CA ALA A 188 29.28 8.73 -9.42
C ALA A 188 28.53 8.71 -10.76
N VAL A 189 27.30 9.21 -10.82
CA VAL A 189 26.54 9.33 -12.09
C VAL A 189 27.13 10.35 -13.07
N GLN A 190 28.01 11.25 -12.59
CA GLN A 190 28.73 12.23 -13.41
C GLN A 190 30.08 11.68 -13.91
N THR A 191 30.50 10.52 -13.44
CA THR A 191 31.75 9.84 -13.82
C THR A 191 31.50 8.75 -14.87
N PRO A 192 32.54 8.18 -15.52
CA PRO A 192 32.37 7.04 -16.43
C PRO A 192 32.02 5.72 -15.72
N MET A 193 31.71 5.74 -14.42
CA MET A 193 31.36 4.54 -13.65
C MET A 193 30.15 3.81 -14.24
N VAL A 194 29.00 4.49 -14.41
CA VAL A 194 27.77 3.83 -14.86
C VAL A 194 27.94 3.19 -16.24
N PRO A 195 28.49 3.87 -17.27
CA PRO A 195 28.80 3.24 -18.56
C PRO A 195 29.75 2.03 -18.45
N ALA A 196 30.82 2.13 -17.64
CA ALA A 196 31.78 1.03 -17.48
C ALA A 196 31.14 -0.19 -16.83
N CYS A 197 30.34 0.03 -15.78
CA CYS A 197 29.56 -1.02 -15.11
C CYS A 197 28.53 -1.66 -16.03
N CYS A 198 27.79 -0.87 -16.81
CA CYS A 198 26.82 -1.38 -17.79
C CYS A 198 27.50 -2.21 -18.88
N SER A 199 28.64 -1.74 -19.42
CA SER A 199 29.45 -2.47 -20.40
C SER A 199 29.97 -3.79 -19.84
N TYR A 200 30.49 -3.80 -18.61
CA TYR A 200 30.93 -5.02 -17.94
C TYR A 200 29.78 -6.00 -17.74
N MET A 201 28.66 -5.53 -17.19
CA MET A 201 27.46 -6.34 -16.97
C MET A 201 26.97 -6.99 -18.27
N GLN A 202 26.87 -6.20 -19.35
CA GLN A 202 26.49 -6.69 -20.67
C GLN A 202 27.43 -7.80 -21.15
N ARG A 203 28.75 -7.61 -21.08
CA ARG A 203 29.72 -8.64 -21.47
C ARG A 203 29.62 -9.88 -20.59
N ALA A 204 29.46 -9.71 -19.28
CA ALA A 204 29.40 -10.82 -18.34
C ALA A 204 28.16 -11.71 -18.56
N ILE A 205 27.04 -11.12 -18.97
CA ILE A 205 25.76 -11.81 -19.12
C ILE A 205 25.53 -12.29 -20.55
N MET A 206 25.79 -11.44 -21.55
CA MET A 206 25.40 -11.70 -22.95
C MET A 206 26.40 -12.56 -23.72
N LYS A 207 27.66 -12.67 -23.27
CA LYS A 207 28.73 -13.40 -24.00
C LYS A 207 28.38 -14.86 -24.29
N HIS A 208 27.61 -15.50 -23.42
CA HIS A 208 27.26 -16.94 -23.53
C HIS A 208 25.81 -17.19 -23.96
N ARG A 209 25.10 -16.16 -24.44
CA ARG A 209 23.70 -16.31 -24.90
C ARG A 209 23.66 -17.06 -26.23
N PRO A 210 22.97 -18.21 -26.35
CA PRO A 210 22.82 -18.87 -27.64
C PRO A 210 21.95 -18.02 -28.58
N ALA A 211 22.40 -17.88 -29.83
CA ALA A 211 21.80 -16.99 -30.84
C ALA A 211 20.33 -17.29 -31.22
N ALA A 212 19.77 -18.42 -30.78
CA ALA A 212 18.41 -18.86 -31.14
C ALA A 212 17.28 -18.24 -30.30
N ALA A 213 17.59 -17.54 -29.20
CA ALA A 213 16.59 -17.04 -28.25
C ALA A 213 15.85 -15.76 -28.69
N THR A 214 16.22 -15.16 -29.83
CA THR A 214 15.64 -13.89 -30.31
C THR A 214 14.41 -14.08 -31.22
N ALA A 215 14.10 -15.30 -31.67
CA ALA A 215 13.07 -15.53 -32.70
C ALA A 215 11.76 -16.20 -32.21
N ALA A 216 11.68 -16.68 -30.96
CA ALA A 216 10.56 -17.52 -30.49
C ALA A 216 9.81 -16.95 -29.27
N ALA A 217 9.63 -15.62 -29.21
CA ALA A 217 8.78 -14.98 -28.18
C ALA A 217 7.26 -15.16 -28.42
N GLY A 218 6.87 -15.95 -29.42
CA GLY A 218 5.48 -16.32 -29.67
C GLY A 218 5.39 -17.80 -30.03
N GLN A 219 4.65 -18.53 -29.20
CA GLN A 219 4.26 -19.95 -29.32
C GLN A 219 5.03 -20.92 -28.42
N GLN A 220 4.22 -21.59 -27.61
CA GLN A 220 4.46 -22.72 -26.73
C GLN A 220 5.60 -23.65 -27.18
N GLN A 221 6.62 -23.77 -26.32
CA GLN A 221 7.20 -25.06 -25.95
C GLN A 221 8.01 -24.89 -24.66
N GLN A 222 7.72 -25.70 -23.66
CA GLN A 222 8.62 -26.02 -22.55
C GLN A 222 9.87 -26.69 -23.16
N GLN A 223 10.81 -25.88 -23.66
CA GLN A 223 12.19 -26.27 -23.80
C GLN A 223 12.91 -25.87 -22.50
N ASP A 224 13.72 -26.79 -21.98
CA ASP A 224 14.39 -26.68 -20.69
C ASP A 224 15.01 -25.30 -20.47
N ALA A 225 14.44 -24.53 -19.53
CA ALA A 225 14.88 -23.18 -19.16
C ALA A 225 16.35 -23.14 -18.66
N SER A 226 16.93 -24.29 -18.32
CA SER A 226 18.33 -24.46 -17.93
C SER A 226 19.33 -24.34 -19.08
N ALA A 227 18.89 -24.33 -20.34
CA ALA A 227 19.78 -24.34 -21.52
C ALA A 227 20.20 -22.94 -22.02
N LEU A 228 19.68 -21.85 -21.43
CA LEU A 228 19.81 -20.47 -21.95
C LEU A 228 20.80 -19.57 -21.20
N LEU A 229 21.30 -20.03 -20.05
CA LEU A 229 22.28 -19.31 -19.23
C LEU A 229 23.60 -20.08 -19.21
N PRO A 230 24.76 -19.39 -19.07
CA PRO A 230 26.00 -20.11 -18.85
C PRO A 230 25.83 -21.00 -17.61
N PRO A 231 26.00 -22.34 -17.72
CA PRO A 231 25.89 -23.28 -16.61
C PRO A 231 26.71 -22.88 -15.39
N MET A 232 27.78 -22.10 -15.64
CA MET A 232 28.66 -21.52 -14.64
C MET A 232 28.01 -20.48 -13.74
N LEU A 233 27.06 -19.67 -14.22
CA LEU A 233 26.39 -18.67 -13.38
C LEU A 233 25.44 -19.34 -12.39
N LEU A 234 24.81 -20.45 -12.82
CA LEU A 234 24.05 -21.34 -11.97
C LEU A 234 24.95 -22.13 -11.00
N ALA A 235 26.06 -22.71 -11.48
CA ALA A 235 26.98 -23.49 -10.66
C ALA A 235 27.73 -22.65 -9.62
N ALA A 236 28.18 -21.45 -9.99
CA ALA A 236 28.89 -20.52 -9.10
C ALA A 236 27.95 -19.89 -8.07
N ALA A 237 26.66 -19.69 -8.39
CA ALA A 237 25.67 -19.18 -7.44
C ALA A 237 25.01 -20.26 -6.57
N ALA A 238 24.96 -21.51 -7.04
CA ALA A 238 24.47 -22.68 -6.29
C ALA A 238 25.51 -23.22 -5.28
N ALA A 239 26.75 -22.76 -5.33
CA ALA A 239 27.84 -23.22 -4.48
C ALA A 239 27.67 -22.75 -3.02
N ALA A 240 26.83 -23.45 -2.27
CA ALA A 240 26.98 -23.65 -0.83
C ALA A 240 28.12 -24.65 -0.51
N ALA A 241 28.66 -25.33 -1.53
CA ALA A 241 29.81 -26.20 -1.43
C ALA A 241 31.12 -25.40 -1.58
N ALA A 242 32.13 -25.78 -0.80
CA ALA A 242 33.47 -25.22 -0.94
C ALA A 242 33.97 -25.43 -2.39
N PRO A 243 34.64 -24.43 -2.99
CA PRO A 243 35.21 -24.57 -4.33
C PRO A 243 36.14 -25.80 -4.38
N GLU A 244 35.96 -26.67 -5.37
CA GLU A 244 36.71 -27.93 -5.49
C GLU A 244 38.05 -27.75 -6.24
N GLY A 245 38.43 -26.50 -6.55
CA GLY A 245 39.74 -26.17 -7.10
C GLY A 245 39.93 -24.69 -7.45
N PHE A 246 41.18 -24.34 -7.81
CA PHE A 246 41.60 -22.96 -8.15
C PHE A 246 40.75 -22.29 -9.24
N ALA A 247 40.33 -23.05 -10.27
CA ALA A 247 39.50 -22.50 -11.33
C ALA A 247 38.14 -22.03 -10.80
N ASP A 248 37.54 -22.77 -9.87
CA ASP A 248 36.27 -22.41 -9.24
C ASP A 248 36.42 -21.18 -8.34
N ASP A 249 37.52 -21.07 -7.59
CA ASP A 249 37.84 -19.88 -6.78
C ASP A 249 37.86 -18.59 -7.63
N VAL A 250 38.46 -18.65 -8.82
CA VAL A 250 38.50 -17.52 -9.76
C VAL A 250 37.10 -17.17 -10.28
N GLN A 251 36.26 -18.16 -10.55
CA GLN A 251 34.88 -17.89 -10.98
C GLN A 251 34.03 -17.31 -9.85
N GLN A 252 34.21 -17.78 -8.60
CA GLN A 252 33.57 -17.17 -7.43
C GLN A 252 34.00 -15.71 -7.24
N LEU A 253 35.29 -15.41 -7.45
CA LEU A 253 35.79 -14.04 -7.42
C LEU A 253 35.10 -13.16 -8.49
N ARG A 254 35.01 -13.64 -9.73
CA ARG A 254 34.33 -12.91 -10.81
C ARG A 254 32.82 -12.76 -10.57
N LEU A 255 32.18 -13.74 -9.92
CA LEU A 255 30.80 -13.62 -9.49
C LEU A 255 30.64 -12.51 -8.45
N LYS A 256 31.53 -12.42 -7.46
CA LYS A 256 31.56 -11.31 -6.49
C LYS A 256 31.71 -9.96 -7.18
N ARG A 257 32.54 -9.87 -8.25
CA ARG A 257 32.66 -8.64 -9.05
C ARG A 257 31.33 -8.28 -9.73
N LEU A 258 30.70 -9.25 -10.38
CA LEU A 258 29.40 -9.03 -11.03
C LEU A 258 28.34 -8.56 -10.04
N LEU A 259 28.29 -9.16 -8.84
CA LEU A 259 27.39 -8.73 -7.76
C LEU A 259 27.70 -7.30 -7.31
N GLY A 260 28.97 -6.94 -7.12
CA GLY A 260 29.38 -5.56 -6.81
C GLY A 260 28.96 -4.57 -7.90
N VAL A 261 29.10 -4.94 -9.18
CA VAL A 261 28.65 -4.13 -10.32
C VAL A 261 27.12 -3.95 -10.30
N ILE A 262 26.35 -5.01 -10.09
CA ILE A 262 24.87 -4.95 -10.02
C ILE A 262 24.43 -4.06 -8.85
N ARG A 263 25.05 -4.20 -7.67
CA ARG A 263 24.77 -3.35 -6.50
C ARG A 263 25.10 -1.89 -6.77
N GLY A 264 26.27 -1.60 -7.33
CA GLY A 264 26.65 -0.23 -7.70
C GLY A 264 25.68 0.39 -8.71
N LEU A 265 25.26 -0.37 -9.72
CA LEU A 265 24.24 0.06 -10.68
C LEU A 265 22.88 0.28 -10.01
N THR A 266 22.51 -0.56 -9.04
CA THR A 266 21.27 -0.43 -8.27
C THR A 266 21.22 0.90 -7.52
N CYS A 267 22.32 1.30 -6.85
CA CYS A 267 22.45 2.59 -6.15
C CYS A 267 22.29 3.79 -7.10
N THR A 268 22.77 3.67 -8.34
CA THR A 268 22.60 4.73 -9.35
C THR A 268 21.30 4.63 -10.16
N GLY A 269 20.49 3.59 -9.95
CA GLY A 269 19.40 3.25 -10.86
C GLY A 269 18.27 4.27 -10.91
N GLU A 270 18.03 5.01 -9.83
CA GLU A 270 16.95 6.01 -9.73
C GLU A 270 17.32 7.34 -10.44
N TYR A 271 18.61 7.57 -10.69
CA TYR A 271 19.13 8.76 -11.34
C TYR A 271 18.81 8.75 -12.84
N VAL A 272 18.39 9.91 -13.36
CA VAL A 272 18.00 10.05 -14.77
C VAL A 272 19.22 9.92 -15.70
N GLU A 273 20.38 10.38 -15.24
CA GLU A 273 21.68 10.32 -15.91
C GLU A 273 22.13 8.88 -16.15
N ALA A 274 21.78 7.96 -15.24
CA ALA A 274 22.16 6.56 -15.33
C ALA A 274 21.37 5.79 -16.41
N LEU A 275 20.19 6.29 -16.80
CA LEU A 275 19.29 5.57 -17.72
C LEU A 275 19.88 5.41 -19.13
N ALA A 276 20.49 6.47 -19.69
CA ALA A 276 20.98 6.42 -21.07
C ALA A 276 22.10 5.37 -21.27
N PRO A 277 23.15 5.31 -20.42
CA PRO A 277 24.13 4.22 -20.45
C PRO A 277 23.52 2.83 -20.26
N TYR A 278 22.51 2.72 -19.38
CA TYR A 278 21.83 1.44 -19.12
C TYR A 278 21.15 0.90 -20.39
N LEU A 279 20.42 1.77 -21.10
CA LEU A 279 19.74 1.41 -22.33
C LEU A 279 20.70 1.14 -23.49
N SER A 280 21.80 1.92 -23.62
CA SER A 280 22.77 1.70 -24.70
C SER A 280 23.50 0.36 -24.60
N HIS A 281 23.58 -0.22 -23.40
CA HIS A 281 24.25 -1.49 -23.12
C HIS A 281 23.28 -2.66 -22.89
N GLN A 282 22.06 -2.61 -23.44
CA GLN A 282 21.07 -3.70 -23.32
C GLN A 282 20.74 -4.07 -21.87
N GLY A 283 20.68 -3.08 -20.98
CA GLY A 283 20.48 -3.33 -19.57
C GLY A 283 19.14 -3.99 -19.26
N VAL A 284 18.08 -3.70 -20.02
CA VAL A 284 16.75 -4.33 -19.84
C VAL A 284 16.82 -5.82 -20.15
N GLU A 285 17.51 -6.19 -21.23
CA GLU A 285 17.73 -7.58 -21.61
C GLU A 285 18.64 -8.29 -20.60
N CYS A 286 19.65 -7.61 -20.05
CA CYS A 286 20.48 -8.13 -18.97
C CYS A 286 19.63 -8.49 -17.74
N CYS A 287 18.75 -7.58 -17.29
CA CYS A 287 17.80 -7.86 -16.21
C CYS A 287 16.96 -9.10 -16.52
N CYS A 288 16.42 -9.23 -17.73
CA CYS A 288 15.58 -10.36 -18.10
C CYS A 288 16.35 -11.69 -18.08
N VAL A 289 17.58 -11.72 -18.61
CA VAL A 289 18.44 -12.91 -18.56
C VAL A 289 18.75 -13.29 -17.11
N LEU A 290 19.09 -12.31 -16.26
CA LEU A 290 19.34 -12.57 -14.84
C LEU A 290 18.08 -13.05 -14.10
N LEU A 291 16.91 -12.47 -14.39
CA LEU A 291 15.64 -12.95 -13.85
C LEU A 291 15.34 -14.38 -14.29
N GLN A 292 15.72 -14.81 -15.50
CA GLN A 292 15.56 -16.23 -15.88
C GLN A 292 16.47 -17.17 -15.08
N ALA A 293 17.56 -16.67 -14.52
CA ALA A 293 18.61 -17.46 -13.86
C ALA A 293 18.34 -17.87 -12.42
N TRP A 294 17.17 -17.51 -11.87
CA TRP A 294 16.94 -17.63 -10.44
C TRP A 294 16.90 -19.07 -9.90
N GLN A 295 16.59 -20.07 -10.75
CA GLN A 295 16.36 -21.46 -10.31
C GLN A 295 17.56 -22.13 -9.62
N GLY A 296 18.78 -21.58 -9.76
CA GLY A 296 19.97 -22.03 -9.02
C GLY A 296 20.74 -20.93 -8.27
N ALA A 297 20.20 -19.71 -8.18
CA ALA A 297 20.95 -18.53 -7.76
C ALA A 297 20.13 -17.54 -6.91
N GLY A 298 19.57 -18.01 -5.78
CA GLY A 298 18.61 -17.22 -4.98
C GLY A 298 19.15 -15.87 -4.48
N VAL A 299 20.45 -15.79 -4.14
CA VAL A 299 21.10 -14.53 -3.71
C VAL A 299 21.15 -13.51 -4.85
N LEU A 300 21.52 -13.96 -6.05
CA LEU A 300 21.56 -13.11 -7.24
C LEU A 300 20.16 -12.57 -7.59
N LEU A 301 19.11 -13.38 -7.43
CA LEU A 301 17.74 -12.93 -7.71
C LEU A 301 17.35 -11.73 -6.85
N ASN A 302 17.72 -11.69 -5.57
CA ASN A 302 17.39 -10.54 -4.72
C ASN A 302 18.03 -9.25 -5.26
N GLU A 303 19.33 -9.28 -5.56
CA GLU A 303 20.06 -8.14 -6.12
C GLU A 303 19.46 -7.66 -7.45
N VAL A 304 19.08 -8.61 -8.31
CA VAL A 304 18.45 -8.31 -9.61
C VAL A 304 17.08 -7.67 -9.41
N LEU A 305 16.28 -8.17 -8.46
CA LEU A 305 14.99 -7.57 -8.14
C LEU A 305 15.17 -6.15 -7.60
N GLN A 306 16.17 -5.89 -6.77
CA GLN A 306 16.47 -4.53 -6.30
C GLN A 306 16.86 -3.61 -7.47
N MET A 307 17.72 -4.06 -8.38
CA MET A 307 18.09 -3.30 -9.58
C MET A 307 16.87 -3.02 -10.47
N VAL A 308 15.99 -4.00 -10.67
CA VAL A 308 14.74 -3.79 -11.41
C VAL A 308 13.85 -2.76 -10.71
N CYS A 309 13.76 -2.79 -9.38
CA CYS A 309 12.98 -1.83 -8.61
C CYS A 309 13.51 -0.40 -8.75
N SER A 310 14.83 -0.18 -8.65
CA SER A 310 15.41 1.16 -8.80
C SER A 310 15.21 1.71 -10.21
N LEU A 311 15.32 0.85 -11.24
CA LEU A 311 15.12 1.24 -12.63
C LEU A 311 13.64 1.48 -13.00
N LEU A 312 12.68 0.92 -12.25
CA LEU A 312 11.25 1.20 -12.42
C LEU A 312 10.87 2.65 -12.05
N ALA A 313 11.79 3.44 -11.49
CA ALA A 313 11.66 4.90 -11.45
C ALA A 313 11.55 5.51 -12.87
N HIS A 314 12.10 4.84 -13.89
CA HIS A 314 12.13 5.31 -15.26
C HIS A 314 11.02 4.71 -16.12
N ARG A 315 10.12 5.57 -16.62
CA ARG A 315 9.01 5.18 -17.51
C ARG A 315 9.48 4.36 -18.72
N ARG A 316 10.57 4.78 -19.37
CA ARG A 316 11.10 4.11 -20.56
C ARG A 316 11.61 2.71 -20.26
N PHE A 317 12.25 2.50 -19.10
CA PHE A 317 12.67 1.17 -18.67
C PHE A 317 11.46 0.25 -18.46
N GLY A 318 10.43 0.73 -17.75
CA GLY A 318 9.20 -0.04 -17.52
C GLY A 318 8.50 -0.45 -18.82
N GLU A 319 8.40 0.45 -19.81
CA GLU A 319 7.83 0.12 -21.12
C GLU A 319 8.61 -0.98 -21.84
N LEU A 320 9.94 -0.87 -21.91
CA LEU A 320 10.79 -1.87 -22.57
C LEU A 320 10.75 -3.21 -21.83
N LEU A 321 10.73 -3.19 -20.50
CA LEU A 321 10.60 -4.40 -19.68
C LEU A 321 9.33 -5.18 -20.02
N VAL A 322 8.21 -4.48 -20.24
CA VAL A 322 6.94 -5.11 -20.67
C VAL A 322 7.05 -5.63 -22.10
N GLU A 323 7.62 -4.85 -23.02
CA GLU A 323 7.77 -5.20 -24.44
C GLU A 323 8.57 -6.50 -24.64
N ILE A 324 9.62 -6.74 -23.84
CA ILE A 324 10.48 -7.93 -23.97
C ILE A 324 10.08 -9.11 -23.07
N GLY A 325 8.91 -9.05 -22.43
CA GLY A 325 8.36 -10.15 -21.62
C GLY A 325 8.89 -10.23 -20.18
N GLY A 326 9.43 -9.14 -19.63
CA GLY A 326 9.94 -9.07 -18.27
C GLY A 326 8.87 -9.28 -17.19
N VAL A 327 7.61 -8.94 -17.45
CA VAL A 327 6.50 -9.18 -16.49
C VAL A 327 6.30 -10.67 -16.24
N GLN A 328 6.33 -11.48 -17.28
CA GLN A 328 6.20 -12.93 -17.20
C GLN A 328 7.35 -13.53 -16.38
N LEU A 329 8.56 -12.98 -16.52
CA LEU A 329 9.72 -13.40 -15.74
C LEU A 329 9.59 -13.03 -14.26
N LEU A 330 9.13 -11.83 -13.94
CA LEU A 330 8.82 -11.43 -12.56
C LEU A 330 7.77 -12.35 -11.94
N LEU A 331 6.72 -12.71 -12.68
CA LEU A 331 5.66 -13.61 -12.21
C LEU A 331 6.14 -15.06 -12.01
N ALA A 332 7.12 -15.49 -12.80
CA ALA A 332 7.73 -16.82 -12.71
C ALA A 332 8.68 -16.95 -11.50
N CYS A 333 9.14 -15.85 -10.93
CA CYS A 333 10.02 -15.87 -9.75
C CYS A 333 9.35 -16.57 -8.54
N PRO A 334 10.14 -17.24 -7.69
CA PRO A 334 9.62 -17.95 -6.53
C PRO A 334 9.17 -16.92 -5.51
N ARG A 335 8.11 -17.23 -4.76
CA ARG A 335 7.57 -16.36 -3.71
C ARG A 335 8.10 -16.86 -2.36
N THR A 336 9.33 -16.49 -2.06
CA THR A 336 10.01 -16.82 -0.80
C THR A 336 10.11 -15.57 0.08
N PRO A 337 10.37 -15.71 1.39
CA PRO A 337 10.63 -14.56 2.27
C PRO A 337 11.76 -13.64 1.75
N HIS A 338 12.76 -14.19 1.05
CA HIS A 338 13.89 -13.44 0.49
C HIS A 338 13.53 -12.62 -0.76
N THR A 339 12.43 -12.95 -1.45
CA THR A 339 12.05 -12.35 -2.74
C THR A 339 10.78 -11.54 -2.65
N SER A 340 9.98 -11.74 -1.60
CA SER A 340 8.69 -11.07 -1.43
C SER A 340 8.81 -9.55 -1.43
N MET A 341 9.86 -8.99 -0.81
CA MET A 341 10.06 -7.53 -0.78
C MET A 341 10.34 -6.98 -2.18
N GLY A 342 11.36 -7.50 -2.88
CA GLY A 342 11.71 -7.07 -4.22
C GLY A 342 10.59 -7.31 -5.24
N LEU A 343 9.91 -8.46 -5.20
CA LEU A 343 8.78 -8.75 -6.10
C LEU A 343 7.60 -7.81 -5.87
N SER A 344 7.21 -7.58 -4.62
CA SER A 344 6.11 -6.68 -4.31
C SER A 344 6.41 -5.24 -4.71
N LEU A 345 7.65 -4.78 -4.52
CA LEU A 345 8.09 -3.45 -4.93
C LEU A 345 8.14 -3.33 -6.46
N ALA A 346 8.61 -4.35 -7.18
CA ALA A 346 8.63 -4.37 -8.64
C ALA A 346 7.21 -4.34 -9.24
N LEU A 347 6.27 -5.11 -8.68
CA LEU A 347 4.87 -5.09 -9.13
C LEU A 347 4.23 -3.71 -8.91
N PHE A 348 4.44 -3.12 -7.72
CA PHE A 348 3.95 -1.78 -7.42
C PHE A 348 4.62 -0.71 -8.30
N GLY A 349 5.94 -0.77 -8.49
CA GLY A 349 6.69 0.14 -9.35
C GLY A 349 6.17 0.10 -10.78
N LEU A 350 5.90 -1.09 -11.32
CA LEU A 350 5.30 -1.24 -12.63
C LEU A 350 3.88 -0.66 -12.69
N ALA A 351 3.04 -0.91 -11.68
CA ALA A 351 1.68 -0.36 -11.60
C ALA A 351 1.64 1.17 -11.51
N SER A 352 2.72 1.77 -11.01
CA SER A 352 2.89 3.23 -10.91
C SER A 352 3.26 3.90 -12.24
N LEU A 353 3.49 3.13 -13.31
CA LEU A 353 3.82 3.61 -14.66
C LEU A 353 2.63 3.41 -15.61
N PRO A 354 1.77 4.43 -15.86
CA PRO A 354 0.49 4.23 -16.53
C PRO A 354 0.56 3.54 -17.90
N LEU A 355 1.47 3.97 -18.78
CA LEU A 355 1.58 3.41 -20.12
C LEU A 355 2.16 1.98 -20.13
N ALA A 356 3.17 1.72 -19.29
CA ALA A 356 3.74 0.38 -19.14
C ALA A 356 2.71 -0.58 -18.53
N PHE A 357 1.93 -0.12 -17.55
CA PHE A 357 0.93 -0.94 -16.89
C PHE A 357 -0.32 -1.18 -17.75
N GLU A 358 -0.77 -0.21 -18.54
CA GLU A 358 -1.82 -0.42 -19.55
C GLU A 358 -1.41 -1.52 -20.54
N ARG A 359 -0.16 -1.49 -21.02
CA ARG A 359 0.39 -2.55 -21.88
C ARG A 359 0.49 -3.89 -21.16
N THR A 360 0.84 -3.88 -19.87
CA THR A 360 0.86 -5.07 -19.03
C THR A 360 -0.53 -5.70 -18.92
N CYS A 361 -1.57 -4.88 -18.73
CA CYS A 361 -2.95 -5.32 -18.71
C CYS A 361 -3.46 -5.80 -20.07
N ALA A 362 -2.83 -5.34 -21.17
CA ALA A 362 -3.13 -5.77 -22.54
C ALA A 362 -2.42 -7.09 -22.93
N LEU A 363 -1.53 -7.63 -22.09
CA LEU A 363 -0.89 -8.92 -22.33
C LEU A 363 -1.94 -10.05 -22.32
N PRO A 364 -1.74 -11.12 -23.13
CA PRO A 364 -2.69 -12.21 -23.22
C PRO A 364 -2.84 -12.95 -21.88
N PRO A 365 -4.00 -13.58 -21.61
CA PRO A 365 -4.15 -14.51 -20.49
C PRO A 365 -3.06 -15.59 -20.52
N PRO A 366 -2.51 -16.01 -19.36
CA PRO A 366 -3.02 -15.79 -18.00
C PRO A 366 -2.41 -14.60 -17.24
N VAL A 367 -1.65 -13.70 -17.89
CA VAL A 367 -0.82 -12.69 -17.19
C VAL A 367 -1.61 -11.81 -16.19
N PRO A 368 -2.76 -11.19 -16.54
CA PRO A 368 -3.53 -10.37 -15.59
C PRO A 368 -3.98 -11.16 -14.34
N SER A 369 -4.44 -12.40 -14.53
CA SER A 369 -4.85 -13.27 -13.42
C SER A 369 -3.68 -13.67 -12.52
N GLN A 370 -2.49 -13.88 -13.11
CA GLN A 370 -1.28 -14.19 -12.37
C GLN A 370 -0.75 -12.99 -11.59
N LEU A 371 -0.87 -11.76 -12.12
CA LEU A 371 -0.54 -10.53 -11.40
C LEU A 371 -1.37 -10.39 -10.12
N VAL A 372 -2.69 -10.55 -10.24
CA VAL A 372 -3.59 -10.50 -9.09
C VAL A 372 -3.26 -11.61 -8.10
N SER A 373 -3.09 -12.86 -8.56
CA SER A 373 -2.74 -13.99 -7.70
C SER A 373 -1.42 -13.75 -6.95
N ALA A 374 -0.41 -13.22 -7.64
CA ALA A 374 0.88 -12.88 -7.07
C ALA A 374 0.77 -11.79 -5.99
N ALA A 375 0.09 -10.68 -6.30
CA ALA A 375 -0.12 -9.58 -5.37
C ALA A 375 -0.93 -10.01 -4.13
N LEU A 376 -1.96 -10.85 -4.31
CA LEU A 376 -2.74 -11.40 -3.18
C LEU A 376 -1.89 -12.33 -2.31
N SER A 377 -0.96 -13.11 -2.88
CA SER A 377 -0.01 -13.91 -2.11
C SER A 377 0.97 -13.04 -1.32
N LEU A 378 1.42 -11.92 -1.89
CA LEU A 378 2.33 -10.98 -1.24
C LEU A 378 1.63 -10.18 -0.13
N LEU A 379 0.33 -9.90 -0.28
CA LEU A 379 -0.49 -9.28 0.75
C LEU A 379 -0.63 -10.17 2.01
N ALA A 380 -0.45 -11.49 1.86
CA ALA A 380 -0.44 -12.46 2.95
C ALA A 380 0.99 -12.86 3.40
N ALA A 381 2.03 -12.16 2.92
CA ALA A 381 3.41 -12.47 3.28
C ALA A 381 3.73 -12.13 4.75
N SER A 382 4.76 -12.79 5.29
CA SER A 382 5.28 -12.50 6.64
C SER A 382 5.92 -11.11 6.74
N SER A 383 6.49 -10.61 5.64
CA SER A 383 7.13 -9.29 5.59
C SER A 383 6.09 -8.17 5.47
N ASP A 384 6.06 -7.27 6.46
CA ASP A 384 5.14 -6.13 6.48
C ASP A 384 5.37 -5.18 5.29
N ALA A 385 6.63 -5.01 4.89
CA ALA A 385 7.00 -4.20 3.74
C ALA A 385 6.45 -4.79 2.44
N ALA A 386 6.47 -6.12 2.29
CA ALA A 386 5.86 -6.79 1.14
C ALA A 386 4.33 -6.66 1.15
N ARG A 387 3.68 -6.80 2.32
CA ARG A 387 2.22 -6.57 2.45
C ARG A 387 1.84 -5.13 2.09
N LYS A 388 2.63 -4.15 2.53
CA LYS A 388 2.46 -2.73 2.22
C LYS A 388 2.52 -2.48 0.71
N ASN A 389 3.56 -2.98 0.05
CA ASN A 389 3.74 -2.83 -1.40
C ASN A 389 2.63 -3.53 -2.19
N ALA A 390 2.14 -4.68 -1.74
CA ALA A 390 1.00 -5.35 -2.35
C ALA A 390 -0.30 -4.53 -2.23
N ALA A 391 -0.54 -3.88 -1.09
CA ALA A 391 -1.68 -2.98 -0.92
C ALA A 391 -1.57 -1.73 -1.84
N LEU A 392 -0.37 -1.15 -1.95
CA LEU A 392 -0.07 -0.06 -2.90
C LEU A 392 -0.28 -0.46 -4.37
N PHE A 393 0.09 -1.69 -4.72
CA PHE A 393 -0.21 -2.27 -6.03
C PHE A 393 -1.72 -2.27 -6.30
N PHE A 394 -2.55 -2.81 -5.38
CA PHE A 394 -4.00 -2.84 -5.59
C PHE A 394 -4.63 -1.44 -5.67
N ASP A 395 -4.16 -0.51 -4.85
CA ASP A 395 -4.57 0.89 -4.94
C ASP A 395 -4.30 1.50 -6.34
N SER A 396 -3.19 1.13 -6.96
CA SER A 396 -2.80 1.59 -8.29
C SER A 396 -3.37 0.77 -9.45
N ALA A 397 -3.84 -0.46 -9.20
CA ALA A 397 -4.16 -1.42 -10.26
C ALA A 397 -5.65 -1.81 -10.34
N VAL A 398 -6.42 -1.69 -9.26
CA VAL A 398 -7.78 -2.24 -9.20
C VAL A 398 -8.78 -1.51 -10.11
N HIS A 399 -8.43 -0.32 -10.60
CA HIS A 399 -9.26 0.45 -11.53
C HIS A 399 -9.11 0.01 -13.00
N TYR A 400 -8.26 -0.98 -13.30
CA TYR A 400 -8.19 -1.63 -14.60
C TYR A 400 -9.23 -2.78 -14.67
N PRO A 401 -10.22 -2.73 -15.60
CA PRO A 401 -11.31 -3.72 -15.62
C PRO A 401 -10.85 -5.19 -15.65
N VAL A 402 -9.83 -5.52 -16.43
CA VAL A 402 -9.28 -6.89 -16.51
C VAL A 402 -8.71 -7.39 -15.17
N LEU A 403 -8.11 -6.49 -14.38
CA LEU A 403 -7.57 -6.82 -13.06
C LEU A 403 -8.67 -6.82 -12.00
N LEU A 404 -9.65 -5.93 -12.11
CA LEU A 404 -10.83 -5.92 -11.23
C LEU A 404 -11.59 -7.24 -11.31
N GLU A 405 -11.87 -7.73 -12.53
CA GLU A 405 -12.52 -9.03 -12.75
C GLU A 405 -11.68 -10.20 -12.20
N SER A 406 -10.37 -10.16 -12.42
CA SER A 406 -9.45 -11.17 -11.88
C SER A 406 -9.37 -11.13 -10.35
N PHE A 407 -9.48 -9.95 -9.75
CA PHE A 407 -9.50 -9.73 -8.31
C PHE A 407 -10.76 -10.29 -7.66
N ASP A 408 -11.92 -10.02 -8.25
CA ASP A 408 -13.19 -10.60 -7.80
C ASP A 408 -13.18 -12.12 -7.90
N ALA A 409 -12.71 -12.67 -9.03
CA ALA A 409 -12.61 -14.12 -9.24
C ALA A 409 -11.65 -14.83 -8.25
N ALA A 410 -10.69 -14.10 -7.67
CA ALA A 410 -9.72 -14.64 -6.72
C ALA A 410 -10.09 -14.40 -5.24
N GLU A 411 -11.34 -14.01 -4.95
CA GLU A 411 -11.82 -13.60 -3.62
C GLU A 411 -10.94 -12.49 -3.01
N GLY A 412 -10.47 -11.57 -3.86
CA GLY A 412 -9.51 -10.53 -3.48
C GLY A 412 -10.02 -9.64 -2.35
N LEU A 413 -11.31 -9.33 -2.33
CA LEU A 413 -11.93 -8.52 -1.28
C LEU A 413 -11.72 -9.13 0.11
N HIS A 414 -11.95 -10.44 0.28
CA HIS A 414 -11.77 -11.11 1.57
C HIS A 414 -10.32 -10.95 2.08
N ARG A 415 -9.34 -11.09 1.18
CA ARG A 415 -7.91 -10.96 1.51
C ARG A 415 -7.50 -9.50 1.78
N LEU A 416 -8.04 -8.54 1.02
CA LEU A 416 -7.79 -7.12 1.21
C LEU A 416 -8.32 -6.61 2.56
N LEU A 417 -9.39 -7.21 3.07
CA LEU A 417 -9.95 -6.86 4.39
C LEU A 417 -9.18 -7.48 5.56
N PHE A 418 -8.31 -8.46 5.33
CA PHE A 418 -7.58 -9.13 6.42
C PHE A 418 -6.71 -8.16 7.27
N PRO A 419 -5.88 -7.28 6.67
CA PRO A 419 -5.13 -6.28 7.45
C PRO A 419 -6.03 -5.34 8.27
N LEU A 420 -7.18 -4.95 7.72
CA LEU A 420 -8.15 -4.09 8.40
C LEU A 420 -8.80 -4.79 9.60
N ARG A 421 -9.18 -6.06 9.45
CA ARG A 421 -9.72 -6.90 10.53
C ARG A 421 -8.69 -7.10 11.65
N HIS A 422 -7.44 -7.37 11.29
CA HIS A 422 -6.36 -7.54 12.25
C HIS A 422 -6.14 -6.28 13.09
N VAL A 423 -6.07 -5.10 12.44
CA VAL A 423 -5.95 -3.83 13.15
C VAL A 423 -7.17 -3.54 14.03
N ALA A 424 -8.40 -3.79 13.55
CA ALA A 424 -9.61 -3.63 14.35
C ALA A 424 -9.57 -4.49 15.63
N GLN A 425 -9.13 -5.75 15.52
CA GLN A 425 -9.00 -6.67 16.67
C GLN A 425 -7.96 -6.18 17.69
N LEU A 426 -6.80 -5.69 17.23
CA LEU A 426 -5.77 -5.16 18.13
C LEU A 426 -6.23 -3.88 18.84
N LEU A 427 -6.92 -2.99 18.14
CA LEU A 427 -7.51 -1.78 18.72
C LEU A 427 -8.55 -2.14 19.79
N GLN A 428 -9.42 -3.11 19.51
CA GLN A 428 -10.41 -3.61 20.49
C GLN A 428 -9.77 -4.15 21.76
N ALA A 429 -8.66 -4.87 21.61
CA ALA A 429 -7.94 -5.46 22.72
C ALA A 429 -7.03 -4.46 23.46
N GLY A 430 -6.93 -3.21 22.99
CA GLY A 430 -6.14 -2.15 23.62
C GLY A 430 -4.64 -2.22 23.35
N HIS A 431 -4.21 -3.03 22.38
CA HIS A 431 -2.81 -3.25 22.02
C HIS A 431 -2.28 -2.19 21.03
N VAL A 432 -2.57 -0.91 21.28
CA VAL A 432 -2.19 0.19 20.36
C VAL A 432 -0.67 0.28 20.18
N ALA A 433 0.10 0.03 21.24
CA ALA A 433 1.56 0.05 21.21
C ALA A 433 2.18 -1.05 20.32
N GLU A 434 1.43 -2.09 19.97
CA GLU A 434 1.87 -3.19 19.10
C GLU A 434 1.68 -2.87 17.62
N LEU A 435 0.90 -1.83 17.28
CA LEU A 435 0.63 -1.39 15.91
C LEU A 435 1.81 -0.60 15.34
N ARG A 436 2.77 -1.30 14.74
CA ARG A 436 3.95 -0.69 14.09
C ARG A 436 3.76 -0.57 12.59
N ALA A 437 4.02 -1.63 11.84
CA ALA A 437 3.89 -1.63 10.39
C ALA A 437 2.47 -2.01 9.96
N GLU A 438 1.71 -2.68 10.83
CA GLU A 438 0.31 -3.10 10.61
C GLU A 438 -0.58 -1.92 10.27
N LYS A 439 -0.40 -0.76 10.92
CA LYS A 439 -1.16 0.45 10.62
C LYS A 439 -0.84 1.02 9.23
N GLN A 440 0.39 0.89 8.75
CA GLN A 440 0.76 1.33 7.40
C GLN A 440 0.13 0.40 6.34
N VAL A 441 0.15 -0.92 6.59
CA VAL A 441 -0.52 -1.89 5.71
C VAL A 441 -2.03 -1.63 5.68
N ALA A 442 -2.65 -1.39 6.84
CA ALA A 442 -4.07 -1.06 6.94
C ALA A 442 -4.42 0.26 6.23
N TYR A 443 -3.56 1.28 6.35
CA TYR A 443 -3.71 2.54 5.62
C TYR A 443 -3.81 2.31 4.11
N HIS A 444 -2.84 1.63 3.50
CA HIS A 444 -2.87 1.36 2.07
C HIS A 444 -4.00 0.40 1.67
N ALA A 445 -4.32 -0.60 2.52
CA ALA A 445 -5.44 -1.51 2.27
C ALA A 445 -6.80 -0.78 2.26
N SER A 446 -7.00 0.20 3.15
CA SER A 446 -8.21 1.02 3.18
C SER A 446 -8.32 1.95 1.96
N ARG A 447 -7.19 2.48 1.46
CA ARG A 447 -7.15 3.25 0.21
C ARG A 447 -7.46 2.39 -1.02
N ALA A 448 -6.86 1.19 -1.09
CA ALA A 448 -7.16 0.22 -2.13
C ALA A 448 -8.63 -0.23 -2.12
N LEU A 449 -9.23 -0.41 -0.93
CA LEU A 449 -10.65 -0.70 -0.77
C LEU A 449 -11.52 0.43 -1.32
N LEU A 450 -11.16 1.69 -1.06
CA LEU A 450 -11.84 2.85 -1.61
C LEU A 450 -11.76 2.86 -3.15
N GLN A 451 -10.59 2.60 -3.73
CA GLN A 451 -10.43 2.53 -5.18
C GLN A 451 -11.24 1.38 -5.79
N TYR A 452 -11.29 0.22 -5.12
CA TYR A 452 -12.10 -0.93 -5.51
C TYR A 452 -13.59 -0.57 -5.59
N VAL A 453 -14.12 0.08 -4.55
CA VAL A 453 -15.53 0.53 -4.52
C VAL A 453 -15.80 1.59 -5.60
N ARG A 454 -14.88 2.54 -5.81
CA ARG A 454 -14.99 3.56 -6.87
C ARG A 454 -15.00 2.94 -8.26
N ALA A 455 -14.12 1.98 -8.54
CA ALA A 455 -14.05 1.28 -9.82
C ALA A 455 -15.36 0.55 -10.14
N HIS A 456 -15.92 -0.18 -9.18
CA HIS A 456 -17.21 -0.82 -9.33
C HIS A 456 -18.37 0.16 -9.49
N LEU A 457 -18.37 1.29 -8.76
CA LEU A 457 -19.39 2.32 -8.92
C LEU A 457 -19.36 2.91 -10.33
N VAL A 458 -18.17 3.30 -10.81
CA VAL A 458 -17.98 3.85 -12.17
C VAL A 458 -18.44 2.85 -13.23
N SER A 459 -18.07 1.58 -13.10
CA SER A 459 -18.49 0.52 -14.02
C SER A 459 -20.01 0.32 -14.02
N HIS A 460 -20.62 0.25 -12.83
CA HIS A 460 -22.07 0.09 -12.68
C HIS A 460 -22.84 1.27 -13.28
N MET A 461 -22.42 2.50 -12.98
CA MET A 461 -23.05 3.72 -13.48
C MET A 461 -22.89 3.88 -14.99
N THR A 462 -21.71 3.58 -15.53
CA THR A 462 -21.48 3.62 -16.98
C THR A 462 -22.38 2.61 -17.70
N SER A 463 -22.55 1.40 -17.13
CA SER A 463 -23.47 0.38 -17.64
C SER A 463 -24.94 0.84 -17.61
N LEU A 464 -25.37 1.52 -16.54
CA LEU A 464 -26.72 2.08 -16.45
C LEU A 464 -26.96 3.20 -17.48
N GLN A 465 -26.04 4.14 -17.57
CA GLN A 465 -26.11 5.24 -18.55
C GLN A 465 -26.14 4.70 -19.98
N ARG A 466 -25.34 3.66 -20.29
CA ARG A 466 -25.36 2.99 -21.59
C ARG A 466 -26.72 2.36 -21.86
N ARG A 467 -27.26 1.55 -20.93
CA ARG A 467 -28.59 0.93 -21.07
C ARG A 467 -29.73 1.95 -21.27
N LEU A 468 -29.66 3.10 -20.60
CA LEU A 468 -30.64 4.18 -20.76
C LEU A 468 -30.52 4.92 -22.10
N ARG A 469 -29.31 4.98 -22.69
CA ARG A 469 -29.05 5.60 -24.01
C ARG A 469 -29.35 4.65 -25.18
N ASP A 470 -29.00 3.37 -25.04
CA ASP A 470 -29.13 2.34 -26.08
C ASP A 470 -30.58 1.97 -26.39
N ALA A 471 -31.56 2.52 -25.68
CA ALA A 471 -32.96 2.46 -26.08
C ALA A 471 -33.22 3.14 -27.44
N GLN A 472 -32.33 4.01 -27.94
CA GLN A 472 -32.51 4.75 -29.20
C GLN A 472 -31.22 5.05 -30.03
N ALA A 473 -30.04 4.49 -29.73
CA ALA A 473 -28.76 4.90 -30.36
C ALA A 473 -27.87 3.76 -30.89
N ALA A 474 -26.96 4.09 -31.81
CA ALA A 474 -25.99 3.18 -32.44
C ALA A 474 -24.95 2.64 -31.44
N PRO A 475 -24.44 1.39 -31.60
CA PRO A 475 -23.53 0.77 -30.66
C PRO A 475 -22.19 1.53 -30.58
N LEU A 476 -21.85 2.02 -29.38
CA LEU A 476 -20.53 2.56 -29.05
C LEU A 476 -19.48 1.44 -29.09
N ALA A 477 -18.23 1.79 -29.44
CA ALA A 477 -17.13 0.84 -29.45
C ALA A 477 -16.97 0.14 -28.08
N PRO A 478 -16.70 -1.18 -28.06
CA PRO A 478 -16.49 -1.90 -26.80
C PRO A 478 -15.34 -1.25 -26.01
N GLN A 479 -15.55 -1.05 -24.70
CA GLN A 479 -14.49 -0.56 -23.83
C GLN A 479 -13.36 -1.58 -23.80
N GLN A 480 -12.15 -1.11 -24.01
CA GLN A 480 -10.95 -1.93 -23.93
C GLN A 480 -10.70 -2.29 -22.45
N PRO A 481 -10.68 -3.58 -22.07
CA PRO A 481 -10.61 -4.00 -20.66
C PRO A 481 -9.26 -3.71 -19.99
N HIS A 482 -8.23 -3.44 -20.80
CA HIS A 482 -6.91 -3.02 -20.34
C HIS A 482 -6.79 -1.51 -20.10
N LYS A 483 -7.81 -0.72 -20.45
CA LYS A 483 -7.79 0.73 -20.24
C LYS A 483 -8.32 1.07 -18.84
N PRO A 484 -7.64 1.93 -18.07
CA PRO A 484 -8.06 2.26 -16.71
C PRO A 484 -9.39 3.03 -16.69
N LEU A 485 -10.22 2.74 -15.69
CA LEU A 485 -11.39 3.55 -15.36
C LEU A 485 -10.95 4.86 -14.69
N ASN A 486 -11.65 5.95 -14.97
CA ASN A 486 -11.41 7.22 -14.25
C ASN A 486 -12.07 7.16 -12.87
N THR A 487 -11.30 6.78 -11.85
CA THR A 487 -11.74 6.72 -10.43
C THR A 487 -11.34 7.95 -9.62
N SER A 488 -10.97 9.05 -10.28
CA SER A 488 -10.64 10.31 -9.59
C SER A 488 -11.82 10.84 -8.78
N ALA A 489 -11.54 11.58 -7.71
CA ALA A 489 -12.58 12.20 -6.88
C ALA A 489 -13.55 13.06 -7.72
N ALA A 490 -13.02 13.84 -8.67
CA ALA A 490 -13.81 14.65 -9.58
C ALA A 490 -14.78 13.81 -10.45
N ALA A 491 -14.32 12.68 -10.99
CA ALA A 491 -15.18 11.80 -11.78
C ALA A 491 -16.29 11.17 -10.92
N VAL A 492 -15.96 10.76 -9.69
CA VAL A 492 -16.95 10.23 -8.74
C VAL A 492 -17.96 11.31 -8.34
N ASP A 493 -17.52 12.54 -8.10
CA ASP A 493 -18.38 13.67 -7.79
C ASP A 493 -19.32 14.03 -8.95
N GLU A 494 -18.85 13.97 -10.20
CA GLU A 494 -19.69 14.16 -11.39
C GLU A 494 -20.77 13.08 -11.50
N LEU A 495 -20.41 11.82 -11.24
CA LEU A 495 -21.35 10.70 -11.20
C LEU A 495 -22.40 10.92 -10.10
N MET A 496 -21.98 11.32 -8.92
CA MET A 496 -22.86 11.64 -7.79
C MET A 496 -23.81 12.81 -8.11
N ALA A 497 -23.30 13.85 -8.75
CA ALA A 497 -24.11 14.97 -9.21
C ALA A 497 -25.15 14.52 -10.24
N ALA A 498 -24.77 13.66 -11.19
CA ALA A 498 -25.69 13.08 -12.17
C ALA A 498 -26.81 12.25 -11.51
N LEU A 499 -26.49 11.43 -10.49
CA LEU A 499 -27.50 10.72 -9.70
C LEU A 499 -28.45 11.66 -8.94
N SER A 500 -27.98 12.83 -8.54
CA SER A 500 -28.81 13.81 -7.84
C SER A 500 -29.74 14.60 -8.78
N ALA A 501 -29.39 14.68 -10.06
CA ALA A 501 -30.01 15.56 -11.04
C ALA A 501 -30.92 14.83 -12.05
N ASP A 502 -30.61 13.57 -12.43
CA ASP A 502 -31.38 12.81 -13.41
C ASP A 502 -32.29 11.76 -12.72
N PRO A 503 -33.62 11.98 -12.70
CA PRO A 503 -34.60 11.05 -12.11
C PRO A 503 -34.56 9.65 -12.70
N LYS A 504 -34.32 9.52 -14.02
CA LYS A 504 -34.32 8.22 -14.69
C LYS A 504 -33.10 7.40 -14.30
N LEU A 505 -31.93 8.05 -14.28
CA LEU A 505 -30.69 7.42 -13.85
C LEU A 505 -30.76 7.01 -12.36
N ALA A 506 -31.27 7.90 -11.50
CA ALA A 506 -31.42 7.63 -10.08
C ALA A 506 -32.37 6.45 -9.82
N GLU A 507 -33.52 6.42 -10.49
CA GLU A 507 -34.48 5.32 -10.36
C GLU A 507 -33.88 4.00 -10.89
N ALA A 508 -33.21 4.02 -12.04
CA ALA A 508 -32.54 2.85 -12.60
C ALA A 508 -31.43 2.32 -11.68
N PHE A 509 -30.67 3.21 -11.04
CA PHE A 509 -29.63 2.85 -10.07
C PHE A 509 -30.21 2.10 -8.87
N VAL A 510 -31.29 2.60 -8.28
CA VAL A 510 -31.91 1.95 -7.10
C VAL A 510 -32.61 0.64 -7.47
N ARG A 511 -33.18 0.54 -8.67
CA ARG A 511 -33.88 -0.68 -9.13
C ARG A 511 -32.93 -1.78 -9.57
N THR A 512 -31.73 -1.43 -10.01
CA THR A 512 -30.78 -2.41 -10.55
C THR A 512 -29.95 -2.98 -9.41
N ARG A 513 -29.87 -4.32 -9.35
CA ARG A 513 -28.95 -4.99 -8.43
C ARG A 513 -27.50 -4.55 -8.70
N TRP A 514 -26.80 -4.14 -7.64
CA TRP A 514 -25.37 -3.85 -7.68
C TRP A 514 -24.60 -4.99 -6.99
N PRO A 515 -24.02 -5.94 -7.75
CA PRO A 515 -23.46 -7.19 -7.20
C PRO A 515 -22.37 -6.98 -6.14
N LEU A 516 -21.62 -5.88 -6.21
CA LEU A 516 -20.62 -5.54 -5.20
C LEU A 516 -21.24 -5.51 -3.79
N LEU A 517 -22.44 -4.96 -3.63
CA LEU A 517 -23.05 -4.80 -2.31
C LEU A 517 -23.32 -6.13 -1.60
N ASP A 518 -23.62 -7.18 -2.37
CA ASP A 518 -23.83 -8.53 -1.83
C ASP A 518 -22.51 -9.07 -1.26
N HIS A 519 -21.43 -8.99 -2.03
CA HIS A 519 -20.08 -9.38 -1.57
C HIS A 519 -19.61 -8.56 -0.36
N LEU A 520 -19.85 -7.25 -0.34
CA LEU A 520 -19.51 -6.40 0.81
C LEU A 520 -20.31 -6.80 2.07
N SER A 521 -21.56 -7.21 1.89
CA SER A 521 -22.42 -7.69 2.97
C SER A 521 -21.96 -9.03 3.51
N GLU A 522 -21.64 -10.00 2.64
CA GLU A 522 -21.08 -11.30 3.02
C GLU A 522 -19.78 -11.16 3.83
N GLN A 523 -18.98 -10.15 3.51
CA GLN A 523 -17.72 -9.85 4.21
C GLN A 523 -17.88 -9.02 5.49
N ASN A 524 -19.12 -8.70 5.91
CA ASN A 524 -19.42 -7.85 7.06
C ASN A 524 -18.67 -6.51 7.05
N LEU A 525 -18.59 -5.86 5.87
CA LEU A 525 -17.77 -4.66 5.71
C LEU A 525 -18.26 -3.49 6.57
N VAL A 526 -19.58 -3.23 6.60
CA VAL A 526 -20.13 -2.07 7.33
C VAL A 526 -19.82 -2.14 8.83
N PRO A 527 -20.08 -3.26 9.54
CA PRO A 527 -19.65 -3.41 10.93
C PRO A 527 -18.13 -3.22 11.13
N LEU A 528 -17.30 -3.77 10.24
CA LEU A 528 -15.84 -3.62 10.32
C LEU A 528 -15.40 -2.15 10.23
N ILE A 529 -15.95 -1.40 9.27
CA ILE A 529 -15.64 0.02 9.11
C ILE A 529 -16.07 0.81 10.35
N LEU A 530 -17.31 0.61 10.82
CA LEU A 530 -17.82 1.30 12.00
C LEU A 530 -16.97 1.00 13.23
N GLU A 531 -16.47 -0.22 13.35
CA GLU A 531 -15.59 -0.64 14.42
C GLU A 531 -14.22 0.04 14.36
N LEU A 532 -13.61 0.11 13.17
CA LEU A 532 -12.35 0.85 12.96
C LEU A 532 -12.53 2.33 13.32
N VAL A 533 -13.60 2.97 12.86
CA VAL A 533 -13.91 4.37 13.19
C VAL A 533 -14.13 4.53 14.69
N ARG A 534 -14.77 3.58 15.38
CA ARG A 534 -15.02 3.66 16.82
C ARG A 534 -13.75 3.51 17.65
N ALA A 535 -12.83 2.64 17.24
CA ALA A 535 -11.67 2.24 18.02
C ALA A 535 -10.39 3.02 17.68
N ALA A 536 -10.42 3.84 16.62
CA ALA A 536 -9.27 4.59 16.16
C ALA A 536 -8.75 5.62 17.19
N PRO A 537 -7.43 5.67 17.45
CA PRO A 537 -6.81 6.63 18.36
C PRO A 537 -6.71 8.04 17.77
N ALA A 538 -7.06 9.03 18.60
CA ALA A 538 -7.18 10.45 18.28
C ALA A 538 -5.87 11.18 17.93
N GLU A 539 -4.72 10.61 18.27
CA GLU A 539 -3.42 11.30 18.20
C GLU A 539 -2.58 10.80 17.01
N GLU A 540 -3.04 9.77 16.31
CA GLU A 540 -2.27 9.11 15.26
C GLU A 540 -2.80 9.43 13.85
N ARG A 541 -1.95 10.07 13.03
CA ARG A 541 -2.30 10.48 11.65
C ARG A 541 -2.79 9.34 10.76
N TYR A 542 -2.14 8.17 10.81
CA TYR A 542 -2.54 7.02 9.99
C TYR A 542 -4.00 6.62 10.21
N PHE A 543 -4.48 6.69 11.46
CA PHE A 543 -5.85 6.32 11.78
C PHE A 543 -6.87 7.38 11.35
N SER A 544 -6.48 8.67 11.35
CA SER A 544 -7.29 9.74 10.76
C SER A 544 -7.61 9.44 9.30
N ASP A 545 -6.58 9.12 8.51
CA ASP A 545 -6.73 8.82 7.09
C ASP A 545 -7.46 7.49 6.84
N ILE A 546 -7.19 6.44 7.63
CA ILE A 546 -7.93 5.17 7.57
C ILE A 546 -9.42 5.42 7.81
N CYS A 547 -9.77 6.21 8.83
CA CYS A 547 -11.14 6.60 9.11
C CYS A 547 -11.76 7.35 7.94
N LEU A 548 -11.03 8.31 7.35
CA LEU A 548 -11.51 9.06 6.19
C LEU A 548 -11.82 8.13 5.00
N TYR A 549 -10.88 7.27 4.59
CA TYR A 549 -11.11 6.34 3.49
C TYR A 549 -12.26 5.36 3.77
N CYS A 550 -12.37 4.87 4.99
CA CYS A 550 -13.47 3.99 5.38
C CYS A 550 -14.83 4.72 5.36
N LEU A 551 -14.89 5.97 5.82
CA LEU A 551 -16.09 6.81 5.76
C LEU A 551 -16.46 7.16 4.31
N GLU A 552 -15.49 7.38 3.43
CA GLU A 552 -15.75 7.57 2.01
C GLU A 552 -16.30 6.30 1.36
N VAL A 553 -15.78 5.12 1.72
CA VAL A 553 -16.38 3.84 1.31
C VAL A 553 -17.84 3.77 1.75
N LEU A 554 -18.15 4.10 3.02
CA LEU A 554 -19.53 4.17 3.51
C LEU A 554 -20.36 5.19 2.71
N GLN A 555 -19.80 6.35 2.37
CA GLN A 555 -20.49 7.38 1.58
C GLN A 555 -20.94 6.83 0.23
N LEU A 556 -20.07 6.08 -0.47
CA LEU A 556 -20.40 5.54 -1.79
C LEU A 556 -21.41 4.39 -1.72
N ILE A 557 -21.27 3.46 -0.77
CA ILE A 557 -22.17 2.30 -0.70
C ILE A 557 -23.55 2.68 -0.14
N THR A 558 -23.65 3.72 0.70
CA THR A 558 -24.94 4.22 1.25
C THR A 558 -25.80 4.97 0.24
N LEU A 559 -25.38 5.09 -1.02
CA LEU A 559 -26.27 5.47 -2.12
C LEU A 559 -27.37 4.44 -2.34
N SER A 560 -27.11 3.19 -1.95
CA SER A 560 -28.08 2.09 -2.01
C SER A 560 -28.72 1.79 -0.64
N PRO A 561 -29.92 1.20 -0.59
CA PRO A 561 -30.62 0.94 0.68
C PRO A 561 -29.96 -0.13 1.59
N LEU A 562 -29.31 -1.14 1.03
CA LEU A 562 -28.77 -2.28 1.81
C LEU A 562 -27.72 -1.85 2.85
N PRO A 563 -26.70 -1.04 2.52
CA PRO A 563 -25.72 -0.61 3.52
C PRO A 563 -26.29 0.35 4.57
N ARG A 564 -27.32 1.14 4.23
CA ARG A 564 -28.03 1.99 5.21
C ARG A 564 -28.63 1.13 6.31
N ARG A 565 -29.30 0.03 5.94
CA ARG A 565 -29.86 -0.95 6.89
C ARG A 565 -28.81 -1.46 7.85
N ALA A 566 -27.65 -1.87 7.36
CA ALA A 566 -26.57 -2.35 8.21
C ALA A 566 -26.15 -1.28 9.25
N ILE A 567 -26.05 0.00 8.87
CA ILE A 567 -25.66 1.09 9.80
C ILE A 567 -26.66 1.25 10.96
N TYR A 568 -27.96 1.31 10.68
CA TYR A 568 -28.96 1.52 11.75
C TYR A 568 -29.42 0.22 12.44
N ALA A 569 -29.20 -0.94 11.84
CA ALA A 569 -29.46 -2.24 12.46
C ALA A 569 -28.33 -2.69 13.41
N SER A 570 -27.11 -2.14 13.27
CA SER A 570 -25.94 -2.48 14.10
C SER A 570 -26.04 -2.02 15.57
N GLY A 571 -27.24 -1.92 16.15
CA GLY A 571 -27.52 -1.38 17.48
C GLY A 571 -28.09 -2.35 18.52
N SER A 572 -28.37 -3.62 18.19
CA SER A 572 -28.80 -4.63 19.17
C SER A 572 -27.64 -5.58 19.48
N GLY A 573 -27.08 -5.47 20.70
CA GLY A 573 -25.84 -6.13 21.10
C GLY A 573 -25.87 -7.67 21.05
N SER A 574 -24.82 -8.23 20.46
CA SER A 574 -24.34 -9.60 20.74
C SER A 574 -22.80 -9.68 20.86
N GLY A 575 -22.13 -8.53 21.03
CA GLY A 575 -20.72 -8.51 21.43
C GLY A 575 -20.57 -8.83 22.93
N PRO A 576 -19.53 -9.58 23.34
CA PRO A 576 -19.30 -9.89 24.75
C PRO A 576 -19.16 -8.60 25.58
N ALA A 577 -19.66 -8.64 26.82
CA ALA A 577 -19.64 -7.51 27.74
C ALA A 577 -18.22 -6.89 27.82
N PRO A 578 -18.12 -5.54 27.84
CA PRO A 578 -16.82 -4.87 27.90
C PRO A 578 -16.09 -5.26 29.20
N ARG A 579 -14.81 -5.61 29.08
CA ARG A 579 -13.95 -5.93 30.23
C ARG A 579 -13.76 -4.68 31.09
N SER A 580 -13.77 -4.87 32.40
CA SER A 580 -13.56 -3.82 33.40
C SER A 580 -12.22 -3.10 33.14
N GLY A 581 -12.28 -1.91 32.54
CA GLY A 581 -11.10 -1.12 32.14
C GLY A 581 -11.31 -0.13 30.98
N SER A 582 -12.38 -0.25 30.19
CA SER A 582 -12.67 0.67 29.07
C SER A 582 -13.14 2.06 29.54
N HIS A 583 -12.65 3.15 28.94
CA HIS A 583 -13.12 4.52 29.23
C HIS A 583 -14.66 4.64 29.11
N PRO A 584 -15.33 5.43 29.99
CA PRO A 584 -16.80 5.52 30.07
C PRO A 584 -17.49 5.99 28.77
N HIS A 585 -16.77 6.68 27.87
CA HIS A 585 -17.33 7.16 26.59
C HIS A 585 -17.50 6.04 25.54
N SER A 586 -16.63 5.01 25.57
CA SER A 586 -16.69 3.86 24.64
C SER A 586 -17.90 2.95 24.88
N GLN A 587 -18.46 2.96 26.09
CA GLN A 587 -19.61 2.13 26.49
C GLN A 587 -20.96 2.64 25.95
N GLN A 588 -21.01 3.89 25.47
CA GLN A 588 -22.23 4.56 24.97
C GLN A 588 -22.43 4.45 23.45
N LEU A 589 -21.38 4.18 22.67
CA LEU A 589 -21.42 4.17 21.20
C LEU A 589 -21.73 2.76 20.64
N ARG A 590 -22.94 2.25 20.90
CA ARG A 590 -23.31 0.87 20.51
C ARG A 590 -23.98 0.75 19.14
N SER A 591 -24.50 1.84 18.57
CA SER A 591 -25.16 1.83 17.26
C SER A 591 -24.25 2.46 16.20
N GLY A 592 -24.33 1.98 14.96
CA GLY A 592 -23.57 2.57 13.84
C GLY A 592 -23.87 4.05 13.64
N MET A 593 -25.13 4.47 13.87
CA MET A 593 -25.51 5.88 13.81
C MET A 593 -24.87 6.72 14.91
N ALA A 594 -24.73 6.19 16.13
CA ALA A 594 -24.03 6.88 17.21
C ALA A 594 -22.54 7.06 16.91
N ILE A 595 -21.89 6.06 16.31
CA ILE A 595 -20.49 6.13 15.89
C ILE A 595 -20.30 7.24 14.83
N LEU A 596 -21.16 7.29 13.81
CA LEU A 596 -21.12 8.34 12.78
C LEU A 596 -21.35 9.73 13.36
N LEU A 597 -22.31 9.89 14.28
CA LEU A 597 -22.57 11.16 14.96
C LEU A 597 -21.41 11.59 15.86
N HIS A 598 -20.71 10.63 16.47
CA HIS A 598 -19.53 10.90 17.26
C HIS A 598 -18.36 11.36 16.37
N ALA A 599 -18.10 10.66 15.25
CA ALA A 599 -17.10 11.06 14.26
C ALA A 599 -17.41 12.44 13.64
N ALA A 600 -18.69 12.77 13.48
CA ALA A 600 -19.13 14.10 13.02
C ALA A 600 -19.02 15.19 14.09
N SER A 601 -18.81 14.86 15.38
CA SER A 601 -18.86 15.83 16.48
C SER A 601 -17.50 16.49 16.76
N THR A 602 -17.51 17.81 16.94
CA THR A 602 -16.36 18.59 17.47
C THR A 602 -16.42 18.55 19.00
N GLY A 603 -15.69 17.65 19.65
CA GLY A 603 -15.83 17.40 21.09
C GLY A 603 -15.45 18.60 21.99
N ASN A 604 -16.37 19.00 22.90
CA ASN A 604 -16.07 19.73 24.15
C ASN A 604 -15.88 18.76 25.35
N VAL A 605 -15.95 17.45 25.12
CA VAL A 605 -15.64 16.40 26.09
C VAL A 605 -14.71 15.45 25.36
N THR A 606 -13.41 15.62 25.59
CA THR A 606 -12.28 14.84 25.01
C THR A 606 -12.40 14.58 23.50
N PRO A 607 -11.76 15.39 22.64
CA PRO A 607 -11.93 15.30 21.20
C PRO A 607 -11.44 13.95 20.65
N PHE A 608 -12.19 13.39 19.68
CA PHE A 608 -11.90 12.14 18.98
C PHE A 608 -10.67 12.23 18.05
N TYR A 609 -10.15 13.42 17.81
CA TYR A 609 -8.83 13.68 17.24
C TYR A 609 -8.31 14.99 17.84
N GLY A 610 -7.01 15.09 18.13
CA GLY A 610 -6.43 16.40 18.46
C GLY A 610 -6.73 17.38 17.34
N LEU A 611 -7.65 18.32 17.57
CA LEU A 611 -8.34 19.16 16.57
C LEU A 611 -9.25 18.35 15.62
N ALA A 612 -10.53 18.74 15.54
CA ALA A 612 -11.53 18.03 14.75
C ALA A 612 -11.25 18.17 13.24
N ASP A 613 -10.90 17.06 12.57
CA ASP A 613 -10.63 17.05 11.13
C ASP A 613 -11.92 17.38 10.33
N PRO A 614 -11.94 18.50 9.56
CA PRO A 614 -13.09 18.90 8.78
C PRO A 614 -13.54 17.85 7.74
N GLU A 615 -12.61 17.08 7.19
CA GLU A 615 -12.92 16.11 6.14
C GLU A 615 -13.63 14.90 6.72
N ILE A 616 -13.16 14.38 7.86
CA ILE A 616 -13.84 13.30 8.60
C ILE A 616 -15.26 13.74 8.99
N ILE A 617 -15.43 14.95 9.53
CA ILE A 617 -16.74 15.47 9.91
C ILE A 617 -17.67 15.55 8.69
N ALA A 618 -17.19 16.15 7.59
CA ALA A 618 -17.99 16.32 6.39
C ALA A 618 -18.39 14.97 5.78
N THR A 619 -17.47 14.02 5.70
CA THR A 619 -17.73 12.68 5.15
C THR A 619 -18.69 11.89 6.03
N ALA A 620 -18.52 11.91 7.36
CA ALA A 620 -19.46 11.30 8.30
C ALA A 620 -20.87 11.90 8.19
N LEU A 621 -20.98 13.23 8.09
CA LEU A 621 -22.26 13.92 7.86
C LEU A 621 -22.87 13.55 6.50
N GLN A 622 -22.07 13.39 5.46
CA GLN A 622 -22.55 12.96 4.14
C GLN A 622 -23.14 11.54 4.20
N VAL A 623 -22.51 10.61 4.94
CA VAL A 623 -23.08 9.27 5.19
C VAL A 623 -24.41 9.37 5.93
N ILE A 624 -24.52 10.23 6.95
CA ILE A 624 -25.78 10.48 7.66
C ILE A 624 -26.84 11.03 6.71
N CYS A 625 -26.49 12.02 5.87
CA CYS A 625 -27.38 12.58 4.85
C CYS A 625 -27.90 11.49 3.91
N ASN A 626 -27.02 10.62 3.40
CA ASN A 626 -27.42 9.50 2.54
C ASN A 626 -28.40 8.54 3.25
N CYS A 627 -28.33 8.44 4.58
CA CYS A 627 -29.21 7.58 5.38
C CYS A 627 -30.57 8.20 5.70
N VAL A 628 -30.70 9.53 5.81
CA VAL A 628 -31.94 10.20 6.25
C VAL A 628 -32.64 11.02 5.17
N THR A 629 -31.92 11.39 4.12
CA THR A 629 -32.40 12.28 3.05
C THR A 629 -32.37 11.53 1.73
N ALA A 630 -33.48 11.59 0.98
CA ALA A 630 -33.51 11.07 -0.37
C ALA A 630 -32.86 12.05 -1.36
N PRO A 631 -32.12 11.55 -2.37
CA PRO A 631 -31.66 12.38 -3.47
C PRO A 631 -32.83 13.16 -4.09
N PRO A 632 -32.63 14.44 -4.50
CA PRO A 632 -33.69 15.25 -5.11
C PRO A 632 -34.36 14.56 -6.30
N ALA A 633 -33.57 13.89 -7.14
CA ALA A 633 -34.03 13.08 -8.27
C ALA A 633 -35.00 11.95 -7.88
N LEU A 634 -35.02 11.48 -6.63
CA LEU A 634 -35.91 10.41 -6.14
C LEU A 634 -37.06 10.95 -5.26
N ALA A 635 -37.08 12.24 -4.94
CA ALA A 635 -38.05 12.81 -4.02
C ALA A 635 -39.51 12.63 -4.48
N TYR A 636 -39.75 12.63 -5.80
CA TYR A 636 -41.07 12.45 -6.41
C TYR A 636 -41.66 11.04 -6.20
N LEU A 637 -40.82 10.03 -5.91
CA LEU A 637 -41.27 8.66 -5.63
C LEU A 637 -41.74 8.50 -4.19
N LEU A 638 -41.33 9.37 -3.28
CA LEU A 638 -41.64 9.22 -1.87
C LEU A 638 -43.09 9.63 -1.56
N PRO A 639 -43.77 8.92 -0.64
CA PRO A 639 -45.09 9.31 -0.20
C PRO A 639 -45.07 10.68 0.50
N ALA A 640 -46.22 11.35 0.50
CA ALA A 640 -46.37 12.64 1.14
C ALA A 640 -45.99 12.57 2.64
N PRO A 641 -45.28 13.58 3.17
CA PRO A 641 -44.83 13.59 4.55
C PRO A 641 -46.02 13.57 5.51
N GLY A 642 -46.14 12.53 6.34
CA GLY A 642 -47.23 12.35 7.30
C GLY A 642 -48.45 11.55 6.81
N SER A 643 -48.37 10.92 5.62
CA SER A 643 -49.40 9.95 5.17
C SER A 643 -49.46 8.69 6.05
N THR A 644 -50.59 7.96 6.03
CA THR A 644 -50.77 6.71 6.81
C THR A 644 -49.74 5.63 6.48
N ALA A 645 -49.20 5.62 5.24
CA ALA A 645 -48.07 4.77 4.84
C ALA A 645 -46.76 5.14 5.56
N SER A 646 -46.53 6.44 5.84
CA SER A 646 -45.42 6.91 6.69
C SER A 646 -45.60 6.46 8.15
N GLY A 647 -46.85 6.39 8.64
CA GLY A 647 -47.19 5.85 9.96
C GLY A 647 -46.99 4.33 10.06
N ALA A 648 -47.37 3.57 9.02
CA ALA A 648 -47.13 2.13 8.93
C ALA A 648 -45.63 1.80 8.79
N ALA A 649 -44.88 2.59 8.03
CA ALA A 649 -43.42 2.49 7.93
C ALA A 649 -42.72 2.83 9.25
N ALA A 650 -43.20 3.84 9.99
CA ALA A 650 -42.72 4.16 11.33
C ALA A 650 -43.06 3.07 12.36
N ALA A 651 -44.24 2.45 12.26
CA ALA A 651 -44.64 1.31 13.09
C ALA A 651 -43.83 0.04 12.75
N ALA A 652 -43.54 -0.21 11.47
CA ALA A 652 -42.65 -1.29 11.04
C ALA A 652 -41.20 -1.07 11.49
N ALA A 653 -40.72 0.17 11.47
CA ALA A 653 -39.41 0.54 12.02
C ALA A 653 -39.35 0.37 13.55
N ALA A 654 -40.42 0.73 14.27
CA ALA A 654 -40.55 0.48 15.71
C ALA A 654 -40.65 -1.02 16.04
N ALA A 655 -41.34 -1.80 15.21
CA ALA A 655 -41.45 -3.25 15.34
C ALA A 655 -40.13 -3.96 15.01
N ALA A 656 -39.37 -3.50 14.02
CA ALA A 656 -38.02 -4.01 13.73
C ALA A 656 -37.03 -3.67 14.88
N ALA A 657 -37.17 -2.50 15.50
CA ALA A 657 -36.41 -2.14 16.70
C ALA A 657 -36.82 -2.97 17.93
N ALA A 658 -38.09 -3.34 18.06
CA ALA A 658 -38.61 -4.16 19.17
C ALA A 658 -38.40 -5.69 18.98
N ALA A 659 -38.35 -6.18 17.74
CA ALA A 659 -38.07 -7.60 17.43
C ALA A 659 -36.61 -7.98 17.65
N ALA A 660 -35.70 -7.00 17.66
CA ALA A 660 -34.29 -7.16 18.01
C ALA A 660 -34.05 -7.33 19.53
N ASP A 661 -35.11 -7.24 20.36
CA ASP A 661 -35.06 -7.24 21.83
C ASP A 661 -35.56 -8.55 22.47
N LYS A 662 -35.84 -9.60 21.67
CA LYS A 662 -36.15 -10.95 22.19
C LYS A 662 -34.94 -11.88 22.05
N PRO A 663 -34.48 -12.54 23.13
CA PRO A 663 -33.40 -13.51 23.03
C PRO A 663 -33.82 -14.70 22.18
N LEU A 664 -32.97 -15.11 21.25
CA LEU A 664 -33.03 -16.43 20.61
C LEU A 664 -32.71 -17.48 21.68
N GLU A 665 -33.74 -18.10 22.26
CA GLU A 665 -33.57 -19.28 23.09
C GLU A 665 -32.94 -20.41 22.26
N ALA A 666 -31.90 -21.00 22.84
CA ALA A 666 -31.11 -22.08 22.25
C ALA A 666 -32.00 -23.26 21.82
N HIS A 667 -31.76 -23.76 20.61
CA HIS A 667 -32.27 -25.05 20.14
C HIS A 667 -31.93 -26.15 21.16
N GLN A 668 -32.96 -26.67 21.83
CA GLN A 668 -32.92 -28.00 22.42
C GLN A 668 -32.96 -29.02 21.28
N THR A 669 -32.01 -29.95 21.31
CA THR A 669 -31.93 -31.11 20.42
C THR A 669 -33.22 -31.93 20.45
N PRO A 670 -33.87 -32.25 19.31
CA PRO A 670 -35.06 -33.10 19.31
C PRO A 670 -34.68 -34.58 19.43
N GLN A 671 -35.40 -35.29 20.31
CA GLN A 671 -35.37 -36.76 20.40
C GLN A 671 -35.98 -37.41 19.14
N PRO A 672 -35.59 -38.64 18.79
CA PRO A 672 -36.05 -39.30 17.56
C PRO A 672 -37.41 -39.98 17.76
N GLY A 673 -38.39 -39.61 16.94
CA GLY A 673 -39.59 -40.42 16.70
C GLY A 673 -40.90 -39.64 16.67
N GLU A 674 -41.19 -38.94 15.57
CA GLU A 674 -42.55 -38.65 15.09
C GLU A 674 -42.51 -38.15 13.63
N PRO A 675 -43.49 -38.46 12.76
CA PRO A 675 -43.43 -38.24 11.31
C PRO A 675 -43.80 -36.79 10.92
N PRO A 676 -43.41 -36.31 9.72
CA PRO A 676 -43.43 -34.88 9.40
C PRO A 676 -44.80 -34.41 8.88
N THR A 677 -45.29 -33.29 9.41
CA THR A 677 -46.27 -32.43 8.73
C THR A 677 -45.57 -31.19 8.20
N GLN A 678 -45.67 -30.98 6.89
CA GLN A 678 -45.13 -29.85 6.14
C GLN A 678 -45.76 -28.53 6.60
N ALA A 679 -44.93 -27.61 7.10
CA ALA A 679 -45.21 -26.18 7.15
C ALA A 679 -43.88 -25.44 7.00
N ASP A 680 -43.71 -24.77 5.86
CA ASP A 680 -42.53 -24.01 5.48
C ASP A 680 -42.17 -22.93 6.52
N ALA A 681 -40.92 -22.98 7.00
CA ALA A 681 -40.31 -21.93 7.78
C ALA A 681 -39.88 -20.78 6.85
N ALA A 682 -40.63 -19.69 6.86
CA ALA A 682 -40.31 -18.48 6.10
C ALA A 682 -39.12 -17.73 6.74
N ALA A 683 -38.02 -17.65 6.00
CA ALA A 683 -36.94 -16.68 6.22
C ALA A 683 -37.46 -15.23 6.00
N PRO A 684 -36.89 -14.20 6.67
CA PRO A 684 -37.31 -12.82 6.47
C PRO A 684 -36.99 -12.36 5.03
N PRO A 685 -37.84 -11.51 4.41
CA PRO A 685 -37.72 -11.21 2.98
C PRO A 685 -36.49 -10.33 2.71
N ALA A 686 -35.56 -10.86 1.94
CA ALA A 686 -34.64 -10.04 1.16
C ALA A 686 -35.46 -9.19 0.19
N LEU A 687 -35.11 -7.92 0.03
CA LEU A 687 -35.65 -7.06 -1.03
C LEU A 687 -35.08 -7.55 -2.38
N GLU A 688 -35.60 -8.68 -2.87
CA GLU A 688 -35.34 -9.14 -4.24
C GLU A 688 -36.14 -8.27 -5.22
N LEU A 689 -35.48 -7.27 -5.79
CA LEU A 689 -35.98 -6.54 -6.96
C LEU A 689 -35.38 -7.16 -8.23
N GLY A 690 -35.82 -8.37 -8.55
CA GLY A 690 -35.52 -9.04 -9.83
C GLY A 690 -36.52 -8.67 -10.94
N PRO A 691 -36.14 -8.72 -12.22
CA PRO A 691 -37.01 -8.32 -13.34
C PRO A 691 -38.23 -9.24 -13.57
N SER A 692 -38.31 -10.40 -12.90
CA SER A 692 -39.42 -11.34 -13.05
C SER A 692 -40.70 -10.98 -12.27
N ALA A 693 -40.68 -9.94 -11.42
CA ALA A 693 -41.84 -9.54 -10.63
C ALA A 693 -42.85 -8.63 -11.36
N VAL A 694 -42.55 -8.19 -12.60
CA VAL A 694 -43.36 -7.17 -13.31
C VAL A 694 -44.42 -7.77 -14.24
N GLN A 695 -44.47 -9.10 -14.42
CA GLN A 695 -45.51 -9.75 -15.22
C GLN A 695 -46.29 -10.78 -14.42
N GLN A 696 -47.00 -10.34 -13.37
CA GLN A 696 -48.21 -11.03 -12.95
C GLN A 696 -49.11 -10.15 -12.06
N SER A 697 -50.26 -9.82 -12.67
CA SER A 697 -51.59 -9.73 -12.07
C SER A 697 -51.99 -8.48 -11.28
N GLY A 698 -53.17 -7.99 -11.67
CA GLY A 698 -54.07 -7.24 -10.79
C GLY A 698 -54.52 -8.06 -9.58
N SER A 699 -55.04 -7.32 -8.59
CA SER A 699 -55.59 -7.74 -7.29
C SER A 699 -54.61 -7.81 -6.09
N SER A 700 -54.50 -6.67 -5.41
CA SER A 700 -54.73 -6.48 -3.96
C SER A 700 -54.21 -7.49 -2.91
N ARG A 701 -52.94 -7.90 -2.97
CA ARG A 701 -52.08 -8.04 -1.77
C ARG A 701 -50.71 -7.47 -2.12
N GLY A 702 -50.60 -6.15 -2.00
CA GLY A 702 -49.58 -5.33 -2.63
C GLY A 702 -48.22 -5.47 -1.98
N TRP A 703 -47.23 -5.89 -2.76
CA TRP A 703 -45.84 -5.60 -2.48
C TRP A 703 -45.67 -4.08 -2.33
N PRO A 704 -44.84 -3.60 -1.38
CA PRO A 704 -44.61 -2.18 -1.22
C PRO A 704 -44.07 -1.60 -2.53
N SER A 705 -44.59 -0.44 -2.93
CA SER A 705 -44.01 0.31 -4.04
C SER A 705 -42.57 0.69 -3.71
N LEU A 706 -41.76 0.94 -4.75
CA LEU A 706 -40.36 1.36 -4.58
C LEU A 706 -40.24 2.57 -3.63
N GLY A 707 -41.16 3.54 -3.77
CA GLY A 707 -41.24 4.71 -2.91
C GLY A 707 -41.51 4.39 -1.44
N GLU A 708 -42.43 3.47 -1.16
CA GLU A 708 -42.74 3.02 0.21
C GLU A 708 -41.57 2.25 0.84
N ALA A 709 -40.90 1.40 0.07
CA ALA A 709 -39.72 0.67 0.52
C ALA A 709 -38.54 1.62 0.85
N LEU A 710 -38.31 2.63 0.01
CA LEU A 710 -37.30 3.66 0.25
C LEU A 710 -37.64 4.50 1.49
N GLU A 711 -38.87 5.00 1.59
CA GLU A 711 -39.32 5.78 2.75
C GLU A 711 -39.22 4.99 4.05
N ALA A 712 -39.53 3.69 4.05
CA ALA A 712 -39.35 2.84 5.23
C ALA A 712 -37.88 2.76 5.68
N SER A 713 -36.94 2.63 4.75
CA SER A 713 -35.52 2.64 5.09
C SER A 713 -35.07 4.01 5.65
N TYR A 714 -35.51 5.12 5.04
CA TYR A 714 -35.19 6.46 5.54
C TYR A 714 -35.82 6.71 6.93
N ALA A 715 -37.05 6.23 7.16
CA ALA A 715 -37.74 6.36 8.44
C ALA A 715 -37.01 5.64 9.58
N ALA A 716 -36.55 4.41 9.35
CA ALA A 716 -35.76 3.66 10.32
C ALA A 716 -34.46 4.40 10.68
N ALA A 717 -33.75 4.93 9.69
CA ALA A 717 -32.54 5.72 9.92
C ALA A 717 -32.80 7.00 10.73
N ARG A 718 -33.91 7.72 10.46
CA ARG A 718 -34.30 8.91 11.23
C ARG A 718 -34.56 8.59 12.70
N GLN A 719 -35.21 7.45 12.98
CA GLN A 719 -35.43 6.99 14.35
C GLN A 719 -34.10 6.62 15.04
N ALA A 720 -33.17 5.99 14.32
CA ALA A 720 -31.82 5.71 14.85
C ALA A 720 -31.03 6.99 15.17
N VAL A 721 -31.13 8.04 14.34
CA VAL A 721 -30.53 9.36 14.62
C VAL A 721 -31.14 9.97 15.88
N ARG A 722 -32.47 9.92 16.02
CA ARG A 722 -33.17 10.39 17.22
C ARG A 722 -32.72 9.63 18.48
N ALA A 723 -32.65 8.31 18.42
CA ALA A 723 -32.22 7.46 19.53
C ALA A 723 -30.77 7.72 19.95
N SER A 724 -29.93 8.15 19.01
CA SER A 724 -28.49 8.43 19.22
C SER A 724 -28.19 9.89 19.58
N ASN A 725 -29.19 10.66 20.05
CA ASN A 725 -29.07 12.09 20.36
C ASN A 725 -28.60 12.98 19.18
N GLY A 726 -28.79 12.53 17.94
CA GLY A 726 -28.22 13.19 16.76
C GLY A 726 -28.78 14.59 16.49
N ILE A 727 -30.03 14.87 16.88
CA ILE A 727 -30.61 16.23 16.77
C ILE A 727 -29.76 17.25 17.52
N ARG A 728 -29.28 16.91 18.73
CA ARG A 728 -28.41 17.79 19.52
C ARG A 728 -27.06 18.00 18.83
N VAL A 729 -26.45 16.92 18.34
CA VAL A 729 -25.14 16.97 17.65
C VAL A 729 -25.21 17.86 16.41
N LEU A 730 -26.23 17.67 15.55
CA LEU A 730 -26.42 18.48 14.34
C LEU A 730 -26.62 19.96 14.65
N LEU A 731 -27.35 20.30 15.73
CA LEU A 731 -27.52 21.69 16.15
C LEU A 731 -26.22 22.31 16.69
N MET A 732 -25.39 21.54 17.40
CA MET A 732 -24.07 22.01 17.85
C MET A 732 -23.14 22.30 16.66
N LEU A 733 -23.12 21.41 15.66
CA LEU A 733 -22.31 21.59 14.44
C LEU A 733 -22.76 22.81 13.64
N LEU A 734 -24.07 23.01 13.54
CA LEU A 734 -24.67 24.18 12.90
C LEU A 734 -24.23 25.50 13.58
N GLN A 735 -24.08 25.49 14.91
CA GLN A 735 -23.70 26.65 15.72
C GLN A 735 -22.19 26.82 15.92
N SER A 736 -21.37 25.86 15.50
CA SER A 736 -19.91 25.92 15.68
C SER A 736 -19.30 27.11 14.90
N ARG A 737 -18.58 28.00 15.60
CA ARG A 737 -17.94 29.21 15.04
C ARG A 737 -16.42 29.26 15.21
N GLN A 738 -15.80 28.38 16.02
CA GLN A 738 -14.49 28.69 16.64
C GLN A 738 -13.27 27.84 16.20
N HIS A 739 -13.43 26.79 15.37
CA HIS A 739 -12.32 25.83 15.14
C HIS A 739 -12.08 25.37 13.70
N LEU A 740 -12.82 25.91 12.71
CA LEU A 740 -12.78 25.43 11.31
C LEU A 740 -12.49 26.57 10.34
N ALA A 741 -11.75 26.28 9.26
CA ALA A 741 -11.62 27.19 8.13
C ALA A 741 -13.00 27.53 7.56
N PRO A 742 -13.23 28.76 7.05
CA PRO A 742 -14.57 29.23 6.69
C PRO A 742 -15.26 28.35 5.62
N ALA A 743 -14.52 27.86 4.63
CA ALA A 743 -15.08 26.98 3.60
C ALA A 743 -15.50 25.59 4.15
N ALA A 744 -14.72 25.04 5.08
CA ALA A 744 -15.04 23.78 5.74
C ALA A 744 -16.26 23.93 6.67
N ALA A 745 -16.33 25.05 7.40
CA ALA A 745 -17.50 25.38 8.23
C ALA A 745 -18.77 25.51 7.40
N ASP A 746 -18.71 26.19 6.24
CA ASP A 746 -19.85 26.33 5.32
C ASP A 746 -20.31 24.95 4.79
N ARG A 747 -19.38 24.06 4.44
CA ARG A 747 -19.67 22.67 4.02
C ARG A 747 -20.35 21.85 5.13
N VAL A 748 -19.80 21.87 6.34
CA VAL A 748 -20.35 21.16 7.51
C VAL A 748 -21.76 21.65 7.85
N ARG A 749 -22.00 22.97 7.77
CA ARG A 749 -23.33 23.54 8.00
C ARG A 749 -24.32 23.15 6.91
N ALA A 750 -23.92 23.16 5.64
CA ALA A 750 -24.80 22.77 4.53
C ALA A 750 -25.24 21.30 4.66
N LEU A 751 -24.31 20.42 5.02
CA LEU A 751 -24.60 19.01 5.30
C LEU A 751 -25.49 18.85 6.55
N SER A 752 -25.23 19.61 7.60
CA SER A 752 -26.08 19.60 8.81
C SER A 752 -27.51 20.05 8.50
N CYS A 753 -27.70 21.09 7.68
CA CYS A 753 -29.01 21.51 7.19
C CYS A 753 -29.69 20.42 6.36
N SER A 754 -28.96 19.78 5.45
CA SER A 754 -29.47 18.67 4.63
C SER A 754 -29.93 17.47 5.48
N ALA A 755 -29.19 17.13 6.55
CA ALA A 755 -29.59 16.10 7.49
C ALA A 755 -30.85 16.48 8.28
N ILE A 756 -30.92 17.74 8.77
CA ILE A 756 -32.10 18.26 9.49
C ILE A 756 -33.33 18.28 8.58
N LEU A 757 -33.18 18.63 7.30
CA LEU A 757 -34.26 18.58 6.30
C LEU A 757 -34.83 17.17 6.14
N GLY A 758 -33.94 16.17 6.02
CA GLY A 758 -34.34 14.76 5.98
C GLY A 758 -35.08 14.34 7.24
N LEU A 759 -34.57 14.73 8.42
CA LEU A 759 -35.19 14.46 9.72
C LEU A 759 -36.58 15.10 9.87
N ALA A 760 -36.79 16.29 9.32
CA ALA A 760 -38.07 17.01 9.38
C ALA A 760 -39.20 16.32 8.60
N ARG A 761 -38.92 15.31 7.76
CA ARG A 761 -39.96 14.46 7.14
C ARG A 761 -40.73 13.64 8.16
N ASP A 762 -40.11 13.27 9.29
CA ASP A 762 -40.77 12.59 10.41
C ASP A 762 -41.55 13.57 11.28
N SER A 763 -42.85 13.33 11.49
CA SER A 763 -43.73 14.24 12.24
C SER A 763 -43.30 14.41 13.70
N SER A 764 -42.76 13.37 14.32
CA SER A 764 -42.32 13.38 15.72
C SER A 764 -41.05 14.20 15.90
N ILE A 765 -40.13 14.13 14.93
CA ILE A 765 -38.89 14.91 14.93
C ILE A 765 -39.17 16.35 14.53
N ARG A 766 -40.05 16.58 13.55
CA ARG A 766 -40.51 17.92 13.15
C ARG A 766 -41.06 18.70 14.35
N HIS A 767 -41.91 18.07 15.18
CA HIS A 767 -42.44 18.70 16.40
C HIS A 767 -41.34 19.13 17.38
N ILE A 768 -40.28 18.33 17.53
CA ILE A 768 -39.12 18.67 18.35
C ILE A 768 -38.39 19.88 17.76
N LEU A 769 -38.15 19.90 16.45
CA LEU A 769 -37.47 21.01 15.76
C LEU A 769 -38.28 22.32 15.86
N THR A 770 -39.62 22.26 15.77
CA THR A 770 -40.51 23.42 15.96
C THR A 770 -40.39 23.97 17.39
N LYS A 771 -40.39 23.10 18.41
CA LYS A 771 -40.21 23.53 19.82
C LYS A 771 -38.85 24.15 20.10
N LEU A 772 -37.80 23.62 19.47
CA LEU A 772 -36.44 24.13 19.56
C LEU A 772 -36.20 25.42 18.74
N GLN A 773 -37.21 25.92 18.04
CA GLN A 773 -37.15 27.14 17.22
C GLN A 773 -36.01 27.12 16.18
N VAL A 774 -35.68 25.94 15.64
CA VAL A 774 -34.57 25.75 14.69
C VAL A 774 -34.74 26.61 13.43
N GLY A 775 -35.97 26.87 13.00
CA GLY A 775 -36.25 27.78 11.88
C GLY A 775 -35.82 29.23 12.14
N LYS A 776 -35.84 29.71 13.39
CA LYS A 776 -35.30 31.04 13.74
C LYS A 776 -33.78 31.03 13.76
N LEU A 777 -33.17 29.99 14.33
CA LEU A 777 -31.72 29.80 14.33
C LEU A 777 -31.14 29.78 12.92
N LEU A 778 -31.82 29.12 11.97
CA LEU A 778 -31.43 29.09 10.57
C LEU A 778 -31.62 30.45 9.88
N ALA A 779 -32.70 31.17 10.17
CA ALA A 779 -32.92 32.53 9.65
C ALA A 779 -31.87 33.54 10.15
N GLU A 780 -31.36 33.37 11.36
CA GLU A 780 -30.23 34.13 11.92
C GLU A 780 -28.90 33.74 11.26
N LEU A 781 -28.65 32.45 11.05
CA LEU A 781 -27.45 31.96 10.36
C LEU A 781 -27.38 32.39 8.88
N VAL A 782 -28.51 32.48 8.19
CA VAL A 782 -28.59 33.00 6.80
C VAL A 782 -28.34 34.51 6.75
N ARG A 783 -28.65 35.24 7.83
CA ARG A 783 -28.39 36.69 7.94
C ARG A 783 -26.94 37.02 8.33
N GLU A 784 -26.25 36.16 9.07
CA GLU A 784 -24.84 36.32 9.46
C GLU A 784 -23.94 35.21 8.88
N PRO A 785 -23.49 35.32 7.62
CA PRO A 785 -22.42 34.44 7.12
C PRO A 785 -21.12 34.69 7.91
N VAL A 786 -20.27 33.66 8.07
CA VAL A 786 -19.08 33.61 8.97
C VAL A 786 -18.09 34.81 8.83
N ALA A 787 -18.22 35.65 7.79
CA ALA A 787 -17.26 36.68 7.43
C ALA A 787 -17.81 38.13 7.40
N ALA A 788 -18.65 38.55 8.36
CA ALA A 788 -18.93 39.98 8.53
C ALA A 788 -17.84 40.74 9.35
N GLY A 789 -16.88 40.05 9.98
CA GLY A 789 -15.99 40.65 10.99
C GLY A 789 -14.50 40.81 10.65
N ALA A 790 -14.00 40.34 9.51
CA ALA A 790 -12.55 40.27 9.26
C ALA A 790 -12.03 41.26 8.18
N ALA A 791 -12.78 42.33 7.91
CA ALA A 791 -12.35 43.42 7.03
C ALA A 791 -12.32 44.74 7.81
N GLY A 792 -11.45 44.85 8.81
CA GLY A 792 -11.20 46.10 9.51
C GLY A 792 -10.55 45.92 10.87
N GLY A 793 -9.21 45.98 10.94
CA GLY A 793 -8.51 46.24 12.21
C GLY A 793 -7.20 45.49 12.44
N SER A 794 -6.12 46.28 12.41
CA SER A 794 -4.80 46.09 13.05
C SER A 794 -3.82 45.00 12.56
N SER A 795 -2.78 45.55 11.92
CA SER A 795 -1.40 45.08 11.83
C SER A 795 -0.78 44.54 13.14
N SER A 796 0.25 43.71 12.97
CA SER A 796 1.30 43.30 13.94
C SER A 796 0.99 42.13 14.89
N ARG A 797 1.58 40.96 14.64
CA ARG A 797 2.83 40.52 15.32
C ARG A 797 3.38 39.24 14.68
N ARG A 798 4.63 39.32 14.21
CA ARG A 798 5.52 38.17 13.96
C ARG A 798 6.13 37.77 15.30
N GLU A 799 5.96 36.51 15.67
CA GLU A 799 6.79 35.73 16.61
C GLU A 799 6.59 34.28 16.10
N GLY A 800 7.58 33.55 15.59
CA GLY A 800 8.95 33.42 16.05
C GLY A 800 9.01 32.31 17.09
N ASN A 801 8.96 31.04 16.69
CA ASN A 801 9.53 30.00 17.53
C ASN A 801 10.08 28.81 16.73
N THR A 802 11.38 28.66 16.84
CA THR A 802 12.25 27.54 16.51
C THR A 802 12.10 26.43 17.57
N GLY A 803 12.16 25.18 17.16
CA GLY A 803 12.28 24.03 18.05
C GLY A 803 12.55 22.76 17.25
N ALA A 804 13.81 22.36 17.23
CA ALA A 804 14.34 21.17 16.56
C ALA A 804 14.18 19.88 17.41
N ASP A 805 14.44 18.77 16.73
CA ASP A 805 14.91 17.45 17.18
C ASP A 805 13.90 16.30 17.36
N SER A 806 13.90 15.35 16.42
CA SER A 806 14.64 14.08 16.58
C SER A 806 14.58 13.19 15.34
N SER A 807 15.75 12.65 15.03
CA SER A 807 16.16 11.81 13.90
C SER A 807 15.60 10.38 13.92
N THR A 808 15.25 9.88 12.74
CA THR A 808 15.44 8.47 12.34
C THR A 808 15.90 8.44 10.87
N PRO A 809 16.90 7.63 10.49
CA PRO A 809 17.53 7.69 9.17
C PRO A 809 16.89 6.71 8.16
N GLY A 810 16.95 7.08 6.88
CA GLY A 810 17.14 6.14 5.77
C GLY A 810 15.92 5.37 5.26
N VAL A 811 15.06 6.05 4.49
CA VAL A 811 14.41 5.45 3.32
C VAL A 811 14.46 6.52 2.22
N THR A 812 15.17 6.22 1.14
CA THR A 812 15.44 7.10 0.00
C THR A 812 14.15 7.64 -0.64
N PRO A 813 14.15 8.88 -1.16
CA PRO A 813 12.98 9.52 -1.73
C PRO A 813 12.97 9.43 -3.26
N ALA A 814 12.59 8.29 -3.85
CA ALA A 814 12.36 8.21 -5.31
C ALA A 814 10.94 7.80 -5.73
N ALA A 815 10.06 7.46 -4.78
CA ALA A 815 8.66 7.13 -5.07
C ALA A 815 7.64 8.24 -4.67
N ALA A 816 8.12 9.38 -4.17
CA ALA A 816 7.27 10.50 -3.71
C ALA A 816 7.03 11.58 -4.79
N ALA A 817 7.63 11.47 -5.98
CA ALA A 817 7.52 12.46 -7.05
C ALA A 817 6.30 12.25 -7.99
N ALA A 818 5.27 11.53 -7.55
CA ALA A 818 4.01 11.37 -8.30
C ALA A 818 2.80 12.10 -7.66
N ASP A 819 2.95 12.69 -6.47
CA ASP A 819 1.89 13.47 -5.80
C ASP A 819 2.20 14.98 -5.82
N SER A 820 2.23 15.57 -7.01
CA SER A 820 2.15 17.02 -7.17
C SER A 820 1.34 17.42 -8.42
N SER A 821 0.15 16.83 -8.57
CA SER A 821 -0.91 17.42 -9.36
C SER A 821 -2.07 17.86 -8.46
N THR A 822 -1.79 18.70 -7.47
CA THR A 822 -2.80 19.68 -7.08
C THR A 822 -2.82 20.74 -8.17
N PRO A 823 -3.90 20.89 -8.96
CA PRO A 823 -4.02 22.08 -9.78
C PRO A 823 -4.02 23.24 -8.80
N GLY A 824 -3.10 24.18 -8.96
CA GLY A 824 -3.13 25.45 -8.24
C GLY A 824 -4.53 26.02 -8.38
N VAL A 825 -5.32 25.96 -7.30
CA VAL A 825 -6.66 26.51 -7.28
C VAL A 825 -6.48 28.02 -7.41
N THR A 826 -6.73 28.52 -8.61
CA THR A 826 -6.69 29.95 -8.86
C THR A 826 -7.67 30.64 -7.89
N PRO A 827 -7.34 31.82 -7.33
CA PRO A 827 -8.19 32.50 -6.36
C PRO A 827 -9.65 32.69 -6.83
N GLY A 828 -9.88 32.75 -8.13
CA GLY A 828 -11.23 32.84 -8.74
C GLY A 828 -12.09 31.58 -8.62
N ALA A 829 -11.51 30.38 -8.69
CA ALA A 829 -12.25 29.12 -8.53
C ALA A 829 -12.74 28.92 -7.07
N TYR A 830 -11.93 29.36 -6.11
CA TYR A 830 -12.24 29.31 -4.68
C TYR A 830 -13.44 30.23 -4.32
N VAL A 831 -13.50 31.43 -4.92
CA VAL A 831 -14.60 32.38 -4.71
C VAL A 831 -15.91 31.86 -5.32
N CYS A 832 -15.87 31.28 -6.52
CA CYS A 832 -17.06 30.73 -7.20
C CYS A 832 -17.61 29.48 -6.49
N GLY A 833 -16.73 28.57 -6.06
CA GLY A 833 -17.13 27.37 -5.30
C GLY A 833 -17.78 27.72 -3.95
N ARG A 834 -17.21 28.69 -3.24
CA ARG A 834 -17.77 29.18 -1.97
C ARG A 834 -19.13 29.86 -2.16
N GLN A 835 -19.31 30.67 -3.20
CA GLN A 835 -20.61 31.30 -3.50
C GLN A 835 -21.69 30.25 -3.79
N ARG A 836 -21.38 29.18 -4.52
CA ARG A 836 -22.32 28.07 -4.77
C ARG A 836 -22.69 27.33 -3.49
N LEU A 837 -21.72 27.03 -2.62
CA LEU A 837 -21.96 26.39 -1.32
C LEU A 837 -22.81 27.28 -0.41
N GLN A 838 -22.56 28.59 -0.41
CA GLN A 838 -23.33 29.55 0.36
C GLN A 838 -24.77 29.68 -0.17
N GLN A 839 -24.97 29.72 -1.49
CA GLN A 839 -26.30 29.69 -2.11
C GLN A 839 -27.05 28.39 -1.77
N ARG A 840 -26.34 27.25 -1.79
CA ARG A 840 -26.91 25.96 -1.40
C ARG A 840 -27.33 25.93 0.06
N LEU A 841 -26.48 26.43 0.95
CA LEU A 841 -26.79 26.56 2.38
C LEU A 841 -28.01 27.47 2.62
N GLN A 842 -28.13 28.58 1.89
CA GLN A 842 -29.30 29.46 1.97
C GLN A 842 -30.58 28.74 1.52
N LEU A 843 -30.53 28.02 0.40
CA LEU A 843 -31.67 27.23 -0.10
C LEU A 843 -32.07 26.13 0.87
N ASP A 844 -31.11 25.34 1.36
CA ASP A 844 -31.39 24.25 2.30
C ASP A 844 -31.91 24.78 3.64
N ALA A 845 -31.38 25.91 4.12
CA ALA A 845 -31.89 26.57 5.34
C ALA A 845 -33.32 27.09 5.17
N LEU A 846 -33.67 27.64 4.00
CA LEU A 846 -35.04 28.05 3.68
C LEU A 846 -35.98 26.84 3.63
N HIS A 847 -35.59 25.77 2.93
CA HIS A 847 -36.38 24.53 2.87
C HIS A 847 -36.61 23.91 4.26
N VAL A 848 -35.62 23.96 5.15
CA VAL A 848 -35.79 23.50 6.53
C VAL A 848 -36.76 24.41 7.29
N ALA A 849 -36.66 25.73 7.13
CA ALA A 849 -37.58 26.67 7.76
C ALA A 849 -39.03 26.44 7.32
N ASP A 850 -39.27 26.21 6.03
CA ASP A 850 -40.60 25.90 5.47
C ASP A 850 -41.11 24.54 5.97
N ALA A 851 -40.27 23.51 5.94
CA ALA A 851 -40.60 22.16 6.43
C ALA A 851 -40.96 22.14 7.92
N VAL A 852 -40.34 23.00 8.74
CA VAL A 852 -40.61 23.12 10.19
C VAL A 852 -41.85 23.99 10.49
N GLN A 853 -42.21 24.92 9.61
CA GLN A 853 -43.32 25.88 9.79
C GLN A 853 -44.68 25.44 9.21
N GLN A 854 -44.79 24.21 8.68
CA GLN A 854 -46.03 23.68 8.06
C GLN A 854 -46.57 24.50 6.87
N LYS A 855 -45.73 25.27 6.18
CA LYS A 855 -46.07 25.73 4.83
C LYS A 855 -45.61 24.63 3.88
N GLY A 856 -46.55 24.00 3.17
CA GLY A 856 -46.26 22.85 2.30
C GLY A 856 -45.07 23.11 1.37
N VAL A 857 -44.22 22.08 1.23
CA VAL A 857 -43.12 22.01 0.25
C VAL A 857 -43.67 22.03 -1.16
#